data_AF-A0A7W4GT99-F1
#
_entry.id   AF-A0A7W4GT99-F1
#
_cell.length_a   1.000
_cell.length_b   1.000
_cell.length_c   1.000
_cell.angle_alpha   90.00
_cell.angle_beta   90.00
_cell.angle_gamma   90.00
#
_symmetry.space_group_name_H-M   'P 1'
#
loop_
_entity.id
_entity.type
_entity.pdbx_description
1 polymer ?
#
loop_
_entity_poly.entity_id
_entity_poly.type
_entity_poly.pdbx_seq_one_letter_code
_entity_poly.pdbx_strand_id
1 'polypeptide(L)'
;MQGHTAPFNRRAFLAAGGGAMGAAAFAGAAWRSTSAQAASSGRRSPNVVLVLADDLGYGTLGSYGQQQIKTPVLDKLAAEGVRYTDFYAGAAVCAPSRCTLLTGMHTGHATVRQNPTTSVDDPFLPDEVTFGHLLQSRGYTTALFGKWGFSPDAPGHHGHPNLQGFDEFFGYLTHIHAHQYYPTYLWHNQTRVEIPENYNGANGAYAPDLVTDRTLEFIDANRDKPFMVLVSTNIPHSPQQVPDYGPYANEPWGEGEKAHAAQITRMDGHVGQIVAKLEQHGITDDTIVIFLSDNGPHEEASHAGIPLNPDFFDENGPLRGYKRNLHEGGIRTPAIIWAPGYMGSNAGSEVSQPLAFWDILPTLADLAGAPVPPFIDGGSIRSTFDASTSSSSDYGRPLRERPLYWWRVEPYATSRANAAEGGSVTRAAEAVRHGDWKAIRFAPAKDRTVADDQWDFRLYHLATDLGENVNVAAENPSLAVSMLALMKQEWTEPTVAREKWSVNGLVIDPPAYLPPGETAQVAVRFDNHGEKPYTRVELHLEAPAGWTVQAPRRSRAAIHPGGSREFVFQVTVPAAASGAQQLTASAKHLVGHREVATATATASVVASTPPLEDPVRVPTTGWTFTASSSTDLSGNGRGGRPEHAFDGNTDTFWHSQWTPSHAAPPHWIQAQAPTAVTVAQVRFLLRSDTERPRTLDVKVSGDGTNWTTVATQEYAIGGSAGSTWSTITFAPGTATHVRLETPGTYEASGQHFVVREIEFWR
;
A
#
# COMPACT_ATOMS: atom_id res chain seq x y z
N MET A 1 13.29 -63.38 -46.41
CA MET A 1 14.31 -62.35 -46.16
C MET A 1 13.77 -61.49 -45.03
N GLN A 2 14.28 -61.70 -43.82
CA GLN A 2 15.23 -60.77 -43.16
C GLN A 2 14.66 -59.35 -43.08
N GLY A 3 14.47 -58.71 -41.93
CA GLY A 3 14.85 -59.03 -40.56
C GLY A 3 14.83 -57.75 -39.72
N HIS A 4 14.64 -57.93 -38.41
CA HIS A 4 15.03 -57.03 -37.31
C HIS A 4 14.24 -55.74 -37.07
N THR A 5 13.27 -55.89 -36.17
CA THR A 5 13.02 -54.98 -35.04
C THR A 5 14.20 -54.97 -34.06
N ALA A 6 14.69 -53.78 -33.70
CA ALA A 6 15.48 -53.46 -32.50
C ALA A 6 15.48 -51.92 -32.28
N PRO A 7 15.83 -51.36 -31.11
CA PRO A 7 14.91 -50.60 -30.27
C PRO A 7 15.17 -49.09 -30.25
N PHE A 8 14.19 -48.34 -29.74
CA PHE A 8 14.30 -46.93 -29.38
C PHE A 8 15.55 -46.66 -28.54
N ASN A 9 16.47 -45.89 -29.12
CA ASN A 9 17.75 -45.55 -28.54
C ASN A 9 17.57 -44.43 -27.50
N ARG A 10 17.76 -44.77 -26.21
CA ARG A 10 17.70 -43.85 -25.05
C ARG A 10 18.68 -42.67 -25.11
N ARG A 11 19.60 -42.61 -26.08
CA ARG A 11 20.55 -41.48 -26.24
C ARG A 11 20.04 -40.33 -27.12
N ALA A 12 19.02 -40.53 -27.95
CA ALA A 12 18.46 -39.45 -28.78
C ALA A 12 17.44 -38.58 -28.02
N PHE A 13 16.76 -39.13 -27.02
CA PHE A 13 15.82 -38.38 -26.18
C PHE A 13 16.51 -37.44 -25.17
N LEU A 14 17.80 -37.66 -24.89
CA LEU A 14 18.58 -36.81 -23.97
C LEU A 14 19.28 -35.63 -24.66
N ALA A 15 19.20 -35.49 -25.99
CA ALA A 15 19.83 -34.40 -26.73
C ALA A 15 18.86 -33.26 -27.13
N ALA A 16 17.55 -33.45 -26.97
CA ALA A 16 16.52 -32.44 -27.28
C ALA A 16 15.78 -31.90 -26.04
N GLY A 17 16.22 -32.26 -24.83
CA GLY A 17 15.64 -31.83 -23.55
C GLY A 17 16.51 -30.84 -22.75
N GLY A 18 17.51 -30.20 -23.38
CA GLY A 18 18.54 -29.40 -22.71
C GLY A 18 18.24 -27.90 -22.51
N GLY A 19 16.99 -27.45 -22.69
CA GLY A 19 16.65 -26.02 -22.73
C GLY A 19 15.83 -25.44 -21.57
N ALA A 20 15.41 -26.24 -20.58
CA ALA A 20 14.43 -25.78 -19.57
C ALA A 20 14.74 -26.19 -18.11
N MET A 21 16.02 -26.36 -17.75
CA MET A 21 16.45 -26.57 -16.35
C MET A 21 17.53 -25.57 -15.90
N GLY A 22 17.41 -24.31 -16.31
CA GLY A 22 18.31 -23.22 -15.91
C GLY A 22 17.74 -22.24 -14.88
N ALA A 23 16.44 -22.29 -14.55
CA ALA A 23 15.78 -21.26 -13.74
C ALA A 23 15.42 -21.67 -12.29
N ALA A 24 15.67 -22.92 -11.88
CA ALA A 24 15.25 -23.42 -10.56
C ALA A 24 16.38 -23.63 -9.54
N ALA A 25 17.64 -23.34 -9.90
CA ALA A 25 18.81 -23.62 -9.04
C ALA A 25 19.45 -22.38 -8.36
N PHE A 26 18.95 -21.17 -8.63
CA PHE A 26 19.48 -19.93 -8.02
C PHE A 26 18.70 -19.43 -6.79
N ALA A 27 17.62 -20.10 -6.38
CA ALA A 27 16.84 -19.72 -5.20
C ALA A 27 17.38 -20.30 -3.86
N GLY A 28 18.32 -21.25 -3.90
CA GLY A 28 18.70 -22.05 -2.72
C GLY A 28 20.02 -21.69 -2.04
N ALA A 29 20.79 -20.73 -2.55
CA ALA A 29 22.15 -20.44 -2.05
C ALA A 29 22.28 -19.12 -1.27
N ALA A 30 21.21 -18.34 -1.14
CA ALA A 30 21.25 -16.94 -0.72
C ALA A 30 21.05 -16.70 0.80
N TRP A 31 21.16 -17.73 1.64
CA TRP A 31 20.96 -17.61 3.09
C TRP A 31 22.24 -17.88 3.89
N ARG A 32 23.41 -17.50 3.34
CA ARG A 32 24.68 -17.59 4.07
C ARG A 32 24.90 -16.34 4.93
N SER A 33 24.13 -16.29 6.03
CA SER A 33 24.58 -15.89 7.37
C SER A 33 25.49 -14.65 7.53
N THR A 34 24.93 -13.45 7.55
CA THR A 34 25.54 -12.30 8.28
C THR A 34 25.62 -12.57 9.79
N SER A 35 24.73 -13.42 10.31
CA SER A 35 24.70 -13.92 11.69
C SER A 35 25.95 -14.73 12.08
N ALA A 36 26.49 -15.56 11.17
CA ALA A 36 27.68 -16.37 11.46
C ALA A 36 28.97 -15.54 11.40
N GLN A 37 29.00 -14.49 10.59
CA GLN A 37 30.13 -13.54 10.52
C GLN A 37 30.18 -12.63 11.76
N ALA A 38 29.03 -12.13 12.23
CA ALA A 38 28.93 -11.35 13.47
C ALA A 38 29.23 -12.19 14.73
N ALA A 39 28.76 -13.44 14.77
CA ALA A 39 29.07 -14.36 15.86
C ALA A 39 30.55 -14.79 15.89
N SER A 40 31.23 -14.85 14.74
CA SER A 40 32.67 -15.15 14.68
C SER A 40 33.57 -13.94 14.96
N SER A 41 33.07 -12.71 14.82
CA SER A 41 33.78 -11.48 15.21
C SER A 41 33.54 -11.06 16.67
N GLY A 42 32.60 -11.70 17.38
CA GLY A 42 32.24 -11.34 18.75
C GLY A 42 31.52 -9.99 18.87
N ARG A 43 31.14 -9.38 17.74
CA ARG A 43 30.47 -8.08 17.71
C ARG A 43 28.97 -8.24 17.87
N ARG A 44 28.38 -7.43 18.75
CA ARG A 44 26.95 -7.38 19.00
C ARG A 44 26.20 -6.93 17.74
N SER A 45 24.94 -7.36 17.55
CA SER A 45 24.04 -6.72 16.58
C SER A 45 23.93 -5.22 16.89
N PRO A 46 24.01 -4.33 15.89
CA PRO A 46 24.03 -2.88 16.12
C PRO A 46 22.72 -2.37 16.67
N ASN A 47 22.78 -1.28 17.44
CA ASN A 47 21.62 -0.43 17.67
C ASN A 47 21.32 0.38 16.41
N VAL A 48 20.06 0.77 16.23
CA VAL A 48 19.63 1.64 15.14
C VAL A 48 18.82 2.81 15.69
N VAL A 49 19.21 4.03 15.32
CA VAL A 49 18.42 5.24 15.52
C VAL A 49 18.03 5.75 14.13
N LEU A 50 16.75 5.65 13.78
CA LEU A 50 16.23 6.23 12.54
C LEU A 50 15.46 7.50 12.87
N VAL A 51 15.95 8.65 12.40
CA VAL A 51 15.28 9.94 12.50
C VAL A 51 14.58 10.23 11.18
N LEU A 52 13.27 10.46 11.24
CA LEU A 52 12.43 10.81 10.09
C LEU A 52 11.80 12.19 10.31
N ALA A 53 12.26 13.17 9.54
CA ALA A 53 11.66 14.50 9.45
C ALA A 53 10.37 14.48 8.61
N ASP A 54 9.53 15.49 8.79
CA ASP A 54 8.19 15.64 8.19
C ASP A 54 8.17 16.92 7.34
N ASP A 55 8.19 16.77 6.01
CA ASP A 55 8.28 17.87 5.03
C ASP A 55 9.62 18.66 4.99
N LEU A 56 10.75 18.02 5.29
CA LEU A 56 12.06 18.67 5.14
C LEU A 56 12.58 18.53 3.70
N GLY A 57 12.78 19.67 3.01
CA GLY A 57 13.24 19.71 1.62
C GLY A 57 14.71 19.33 1.42
N TYR A 58 15.06 19.02 0.16
CA TYR A 58 16.41 18.60 -0.24
C TYR A 58 17.50 19.61 0.12
N GLY A 59 17.26 20.90 -0.15
CA GLY A 59 18.19 22.00 0.09
C GLY A 59 18.15 22.58 1.50
N THR A 60 17.42 21.96 2.43
CA THR A 60 17.16 22.56 3.76
C THR A 60 18.30 22.37 4.77
N LEU A 61 19.23 21.43 4.54
CA LEU A 61 20.39 21.21 5.40
C LEU A 61 21.64 21.94 4.88
N GLY A 62 22.54 22.36 5.78
CA GLY A 62 23.80 23.02 5.40
C GLY A 62 24.68 22.11 4.52
N SER A 63 24.73 20.83 4.87
CA SER A 63 25.33 19.75 4.09
C SER A 63 24.67 19.50 2.73
N TYR A 64 23.55 20.14 2.42
CA TYR A 64 22.89 20.10 1.11
C TYR A 64 22.82 21.48 0.43
N GLY A 65 23.49 22.50 0.99
CA GLY A 65 23.65 23.83 0.38
C GLY A 65 22.98 24.97 1.13
N GLN A 66 22.21 24.69 2.19
CA GLN A 66 21.54 25.73 2.99
C GLN A 66 22.53 26.72 3.59
N GLN A 67 22.22 28.02 3.50
CA GLN A 67 23.10 29.08 4.01
C GLN A 67 22.53 29.79 5.25
N GLN A 68 21.21 29.86 5.37
CA GLN A 68 20.53 30.67 6.38
C GLN A 68 20.15 29.84 7.61
N ILE A 69 19.49 28.70 7.40
CA ILE A 69 19.11 27.77 8.47
C ILE A 69 20.36 26.99 8.94
N LYS A 70 20.52 26.83 10.25
CA LYS A 70 21.69 26.22 10.89
C LYS A 70 21.37 24.80 11.34
N THR A 71 22.11 23.83 10.79
CA THR A 71 22.01 22.40 11.12
C THR A 71 23.39 21.79 11.43
N PRO A 72 24.17 22.37 12.37
CA PRO A 72 25.56 21.98 12.59
C PRO A 72 25.74 20.51 13.00
N VAL A 73 24.77 19.89 13.68
CA VAL A 73 24.88 18.47 14.05
C VAL A 73 24.74 17.60 12.82
N LEU A 74 23.68 17.77 12.02
CA LEU A 74 23.46 17.01 10.80
C LEU A 74 24.58 17.24 9.79
N ASP A 75 25.11 18.46 9.70
CA ASP A 75 26.25 18.78 8.83
C ASP A 75 27.52 18.02 9.26
N LYS A 76 27.76 17.91 10.58
CA LYS A 76 28.83 17.07 11.12
C LYS A 76 28.59 15.59 10.82
N LEU A 77 27.38 15.07 11.04
CA LEU A 77 27.06 13.67 10.75
C LEU A 77 27.22 13.35 9.26
N ALA A 78 26.88 14.26 8.36
CA ALA A 78 27.11 14.11 6.93
C ALA A 78 28.61 14.12 6.57
N ALA A 79 29.40 14.98 7.21
CA ALA A 79 30.84 15.10 6.95
C ALA A 79 31.65 13.90 7.50
N GLU A 80 31.22 13.30 8.60
CA GLU A 80 31.84 12.11 9.19
C GLU A 80 31.24 10.80 8.65
N GLY A 81 30.00 10.85 8.19
CA GLY A 81 29.22 9.71 7.73
C GLY A 81 29.21 9.52 6.21
N VAL A 82 28.07 9.05 5.70
CA VAL A 82 27.78 8.93 4.26
C VAL A 82 26.61 9.85 3.95
N ARG A 83 26.82 10.77 3.01
CA ARG A 83 25.78 11.67 2.46
C ARG A 83 25.21 11.06 1.19
N TYR A 84 23.88 11.00 1.08
CA TYR A 84 23.22 10.45 -0.11
C TYR A 84 22.61 11.56 -0.94
N THR A 85 23.04 11.72 -2.19
CA THR A 85 22.53 12.77 -3.07
C THR A 85 21.31 12.32 -3.86
N ASP A 86 21.15 11.03 -4.16
CA ASP A 86 20.02 10.46 -4.92
C ASP A 86 19.14 9.53 -4.05
N PHE A 87 18.69 10.03 -2.89
CA PHE A 87 17.80 9.29 -1.99
C PHE A 87 16.35 9.77 -2.10
N TYR A 88 15.42 8.83 -2.25
CA TYR A 88 14.02 9.12 -2.51
C TYR A 88 13.10 8.72 -1.36
N ALA A 89 12.25 9.65 -0.96
CA ALA A 89 11.04 9.40 -0.21
C ALA A 89 10.13 8.39 -0.93
N GLY A 90 9.32 7.71 -0.13
CA GLY A 90 8.38 6.70 -0.60
C GLY A 90 7.25 7.24 -1.45
N ALA A 91 6.85 8.47 -1.19
CA ALA A 91 5.78 9.17 -1.87
C ALA A 91 5.98 10.69 -1.70
N ALA A 92 5.17 11.47 -2.41
CA ALA A 92 5.18 12.93 -2.29
C ALA A 92 4.37 13.45 -1.07
N VAL A 93 3.90 12.54 -0.20
CA VAL A 93 3.07 12.84 0.98
C VAL A 93 3.31 11.82 2.10
N CYS A 94 3.03 12.24 3.34
CA CYS A 94 3.45 11.57 4.57
C CYS A 94 3.03 10.09 4.70
N ALA A 95 1.74 9.76 4.70
CA ALA A 95 1.27 8.43 5.10
C ALA A 95 1.68 7.32 4.11
N PRO A 96 1.55 7.50 2.78
CA PRO A 96 2.09 6.55 1.81
C PRO A 96 3.61 6.41 1.93
N SER A 97 4.33 7.53 2.10
CA SER A 97 5.79 7.50 2.23
C SER A 97 6.23 6.67 3.45
N ARG A 98 5.60 6.89 4.61
CA ARG A 98 5.85 6.12 5.84
C ARG A 98 5.50 4.64 5.67
N CYS A 99 4.39 4.32 5.00
CA CYS A 99 4.05 2.94 4.67
C CYS A 99 5.15 2.27 3.85
N THR A 100 5.70 2.94 2.84
CA THR A 100 6.81 2.36 2.05
C THR A 100 8.07 2.12 2.89
N LEU A 101 8.41 3.05 3.79
CA LEU A 101 9.56 2.93 4.69
C LEU A 101 9.42 1.71 5.59
N LEU A 102 8.21 1.55 6.16
CA LEU A 102 7.90 0.49 7.11
C LEU A 102 7.84 -0.88 6.45
N THR A 103 7.26 -0.98 5.26
CA THR A 103 6.91 -2.26 4.62
C THR A 103 7.87 -2.69 3.52
N GLY A 104 8.78 -1.80 3.09
CA GLY A 104 9.70 -2.09 1.99
C GLY A 104 9.02 -2.18 0.62
N MET A 105 7.76 -1.75 0.48
CA MET A 105 7.04 -1.71 -0.80
C MET A 105 6.88 -0.27 -1.28
N HIS A 106 7.05 -0.02 -2.57
CA HIS A 106 6.72 1.26 -3.17
C HIS A 106 5.20 1.41 -3.37
N THR A 107 4.72 2.61 -3.69
CA THR A 107 3.28 2.93 -3.79
C THR A 107 2.50 2.15 -4.85
N GLY A 108 3.17 1.45 -5.78
CA GLY A 108 2.53 0.54 -6.73
C GLY A 108 2.04 -0.78 -6.09
N HIS A 109 2.58 -1.15 -4.93
CA HIS A 109 2.34 -2.42 -4.22
C HIS A 109 1.89 -2.21 -2.75
N ALA A 110 2.32 -1.12 -2.12
CA ALA A 110 1.93 -0.75 -0.76
C ALA A 110 0.40 -0.55 -0.62
N THR A 111 -0.12 -0.76 0.58
CA THR A 111 -1.56 -0.61 0.90
C THR A 111 -1.96 0.84 1.07
N VAL A 112 -1.17 1.60 1.81
CA VAL A 112 -1.42 3.02 2.01
C VAL A 112 -0.87 3.78 0.80
N ARG A 113 -1.76 4.17 -0.12
CA ARG A 113 -1.41 4.93 -1.35
C ARG A 113 -1.88 6.38 -1.34
N GLN A 114 -2.60 6.80 -0.30
CA GLN A 114 -3.06 8.18 -0.09
C GLN A 114 -3.01 8.52 1.41
N ASN A 115 -3.00 9.83 1.73
CA ASN A 115 -3.16 10.26 3.11
C ASN A 115 -4.59 9.97 3.61
N PRO A 116 -4.75 9.51 4.86
CA PRO A 116 -6.03 9.50 5.56
C PRO A 116 -6.70 10.88 5.50
N THR A 117 -7.98 10.89 5.16
CA THR A 117 -8.84 12.09 5.16
C THR A 117 -9.61 12.25 6.47
N THR A 118 -9.75 11.17 7.24
CA THR A 118 -10.42 11.17 8.55
C THR A 118 -9.58 10.46 9.61
N SER A 119 -9.90 10.67 10.88
CA SER A 119 -9.26 9.97 12.02
C SER A 119 -9.75 8.54 12.23
N VAL A 120 -10.69 8.05 11.41
CA VAL A 120 -11.21 6.68 11.44
C VAL A 120 -10.79 5.87 10.22
N ASP A 121 -10.11 6.49 9.25
CA ASP A 121 -9.57 5.79 8.09
C ASP A 121 -8.54 4.76 8.57
N ASP A 122 -8.68 3.54 8.07
CA ASP A 122 -7.81 2.41 8.39
C ASP A 122 -7.21 1.80 7.11
N PRO A 123 -6.20 2.45 6.53
CA PRO A 123 -5.62 2.01 5.27
C PRO A 123 -4.57 0.90 5.44
N PHE A 124 -4.21 0.54 6.68
CA PHE A 124 -3.14 -0.42 6.97
C PHE A 124 -3.72 -1.81 7.22
N LEU A 125 -3.41 -2.78 6.34
CA LEU A 125 -4.02 -4.11 6.46
C LEU A 125 -3.53 -4.86 7.71
N PRO A 126 -4.36 -5.74 8.30
CA PRO A 126 -4.00 -6.51 9.49
C PRO A 126 -2.76 -7.41 9.31
N ASP A 127 -2.54 -7.92 8.10
CA ASP A 127 -1.45 -8.84 7.76
C ASP A 127 -0.18 -8.12 7.27
N GLU A 128 -0.10 -6.78 7.44
CA GLU A 128 1.09 -6.04 7.06
C GLU A 128 2.31 -6.39 7.92
N VAL A 129 3.47 -6.46 7.27
CA VAL A 129 4.74 -6.71 7.94
C VAL A 129 5.62 -5.49 7.82
N THR A 130 5.96 -4.91 8.96
CA THR A 130 6.91 -3.82 9.08
C THR A 130 8.31 -4.32 9.41
N PHE A 131 9.34 -3.48 9.24
CA PHE A 131 10.68 -3.77 9.75
C PHE A 131 10.69 -3.96 11.29
N GLY A 132 9.71 -3.42 12.02
CA GLY A 132 9.57 -3.59 13.46
C GLY A 132 9.38 -5.07 13.83
N HIS A 133 8.46 -5.76 13.12
CA HIS A 133 8.24 -7.19 13.28
C HIS A 133 9.52 -8.01 12.99
N LEU A 134 10.26 -7.61 11.95
CA LEU A 134 11.51 -8.27 11.57
C LEU A 134 12.57 -8.16 12.66
N LEU A 135 12.76 -6.96 13.21
CA LEU A 135 13.74 -6.70 14.26
C LEU A 135 13.36 -7.36 15.59
N GLN A 136 12.09 -7.29 16.00
CA GLN A 136 11.60 -7.99 17.20
C GLN A 136 11.86 -9.50 17.14
N SER A 137 11.64 -10.12 15.97
CA SER A 137 11.92 -11.55 15.77
C SER A 137 13.40 -11.93 15.97
N ARG A 138 14.29 -10.94 15.92
CA ARG A 138 15.73 -11.07 16.16
C ARG A 138 16.17 -10.54 17.54
N GLY A 139 15.22 -10.26 18.43
CA GLY A 139 15.48 -9.90 19.82
C GLY A 139 15.86 -8.44 20.04
N TYR A 140 15.63 -7.57 19.06
CA TYR A 140 15.71 -6.13 19.26
C TYR A 140 14.60 -5.67 20.20
N THR A 141 14.90 -4.68 21.04
CA THR A 141 13.84 -3.84 21.62
C THR A 141 13.51 -2.73 20.64
N THR A 142 12.25 -2.60 20.25
CA THR A 142 11.83 -1.66 19.20
C THR A 142 10.97 -0.54 19.76
N ALA A 143 11.17 0.68 19.27
CA ALA A 143 10.37 1.84 19.66
C ALA A 143 10.04 2.75 18.49
N LEU A 144 8.91 3.44 18.59
CA LEU A 144 8.53 4.53 17.70
C LEU A 144 8.09 5.74 18.53
N PHE A 145 8.75 6.88 18.35
CA PHE A 145 8.41 8.11 19.04
C PHE A 145 8.06 9.21 18.05
N GLY A 146 6.87 9.81 18.19
CA GLY A 146 6.34 10.86 17.33
C GLY A 146 5.18 10.41 16.42
N LYS A 147 5.20 10.85 15.16
CA LYS A 147 4.10 10.69 14.19
C LYS A 147 4.05 9.27 13.62
N TRP A 148 2.92 8.58 13.83
CA TRP A 148 2.55 7.38 13.09
C TRP A 148 1.81 7.74 11.80
N GLY A 149 0.57 8.23 11.92
CA GLY A 149 -0.11 8.98 10.86
C GLY A 149 -1.12 8.21 10.01
N PHE A 150 -1.44 6.95 10.30
CA PHE A 150 -2.41 6.17 9.52
C PHE A 150 -3.04 5.01 10.30
N SER A 151 -3.20 5.19 11.62
CA SER A 151 -4.08 4.35 12.44
C SER A 151 -5.23 5.20 12.99
N PRO A 152 -6.42 4.60 13.20
CA PRO A 152 -7.45 5.20 14.03
C PRO A 152 -6.94 5.60 15.41
N ASP A 153 -7.56 6.63 15.99
CA ASP A 153 -7.23 7.18 17.32
C ASP A 153 -7.80 6.32 18.46
N ALA A 154 -7.49 5.02 18.45
CA ALA A 154 -8.06 4.04 19.38
C ALA A 154 -7.04 2.97 19.79
N PRO A 155 -7.11 2.46 21.04
CA PRO A 155 -6.30 1.33 21.45
C PRO A 155 -6.84 0.03 20.84
N GLY A 156 -5.99 -0.99 20.76
CA GLY A 156 -6.33 -2.35 20.36
C GLY A 156 -6.55 -2.53 18.86
N HIS A 157 -6.52 -1.44 18.09
CA HIS A 157 -6.67 -1.46 16.64
C HIS A 157 -5.44 -2.07 15.97
N HIS A 158 -5.60 -2.97 14.98
CA HIS A 158 -4.45 -3.70 14.38
C HIS A 158 -3.39 -2.75 13.81
N GLY A 159 -3.78 -1.63 13.21
CA GLY A 159 -2.85 -0.61 12.71
C GLY A 159 -2.04 0.16 13.78
N HIS A 160 -2.26 -0.09 15.08
CA HIS A 160 -1.55 0.58 16.17
C HIS A 160 -0.05 0.19 16.19
N PRO A 161 0.90 1.10 16.44
CA PRO A 161 2.35 0.80 16.42
C PRO A 161 2.77 -0.42 17.27
N ASN A 162 2.19 -0.59 18.46
CA ASN A 162 2.46 -1.77 19.30
C ASN A 162 2.03 -3.12 18.69
N LEU A 163 1.10 -3.11 17.74
CA LEU A 163 0.69 -4.30 16.98
C LEU A 163 1.41 -4.37 15.62
N GLN A 164 2.32 -3.42 15.37
CA GLN A 164 3.11 -3.29 14.14
C GLN A 164 4.62 -3.40 14.41
N GLY A 165 4.98 -4.13 15.46
CA GLY A 165 6.36 -4.50 15.74
C GLY A 165 7.16 -3.50 16.56
N PHE A 166 6.50 -2.59 17.29
CA PHE A 166 7.14 -1.63 18.19
C PHE A 166 6.78 -1.92 19.66
N ASP A 167 7.75 -2.35 20.46
CA ASP A 167 7.53 -2.64 21.90
C ASP A 167 7.06 -1.39 22.66
N GLU A 168 7.62 -0.23 22.32
CA GLU A 168 7.23 1.05 22.90
C GLU A 168 6.78 2.06 21.83
N PHE A 169 5.71 2.78 22.13
CA PHE A 169 5.22 3.88 21.31
C PHE A 169 4.93 5.10 22.18
N PHE A 170 5.35 6.27 21.71
CA PHE A 170 4.96 7.55 22.32
C PHE A 170 4.73 8.60 21.24
N GLY A 171 3.49 9.07 21.04
CA GLY A 171 3.22 10.10 20.04
C GLY A 171 1.80 10.13 19.48
N TYR A 172 1.69 10.36 18.17
CA TYR A 172 0.43 10.61 17.46
C TYR A 172 0.03 9.41 16.61
N LEU A 173 -1.18 8.87 16.80
CA LEU A 173 -1.70 7.78 15.96
C LEU A 173 -2.18 8.27 14.59
N THR A 174 -2.89 9.40 14.56
CA THR A 174 -3.56 9.89 13.34
C THR A 174 -2.75 10.95 12.60
N HIS A 175 -2.99 11.05 11.28
CA HIS A 175 -2.42 12.09 10.44
C HIS A 175 -2.79 13.50 10.94
N ILE A 176 -4.07 13.70 11.27
CA ILE A 176 -4.63 15.01 11.64
C ILE A 176 -4.09 15.49 12.98
N HIS A 177 -4.04 14.61 13.99
CA HIS A 177 -3.55 14.98 15.33
C HIS A 177 -2.05 15.35 15.29
N ALA A 178 -1.27 14.72 14.41
CA ALA A 178 0.15 15.00 14.26
C ALA A 178 0.48 16.43 13.77
N HIS A 179 -0.51 17.20 13.31
CA HIS A 179 -0.35 18.62 12.96
C HIS A 179 -0.40 19.57 14.18
N GLN A 180 -0.36 19.04 15.40
CA GLN A 180 -0.36 19.83 16.63
C GLN A 180 0.99 19.78 17.33
N TYR A 181 1.64 20.92 17.50
CA TYR A 181 2.89 21.04 18.26
C TYR A 181 2.68 21.13 19.78
N TYR A 182 1.49 21.56 20.20
CA TYR A 182 1.06 21.64 21.59
C TYR A 182 -0.24 20.83 21.78
N PRO A 183 -0.20 19.49 21.59
CA PRO A 183 -1.39 18.67 21.71
C PRO A 183 -1.82 18.57 23.18
N THR A 184 -3.12 18.41 23.42
CA THR A 184 -3.66 18.22 24.78
C THR A 184 -3.49 16.79 25.29
N TYR A 185 -3.05 15.86 24.44
CA TYR A 185 -2.71 14.50 24.81
C TYR A 185 -1.74 13.90 23.81
N LEU A 186 -1.03 12.85 24.21
CA LEU A 186 -0.31 11.93 23.34
C LEU A 186 -0.66 10.50 23.73
N TRP A 187 -0.33 9.53 22.88
CA TRP A 187 -0.43 8.12 23.25
C TRP A 187 0.89 7.66 23.81
N HIS A 188 0.86 6.93 24.92
CA HIS A 188 1.96 6.10 25.40
C HIS A 188 1.49 4.65 25.37
N ASN A 189 2.02 3.92 24.40
CA ASN A 189 1.50 2.62 24.00
C ASN A 189 -0.02 2.71 23.78
N GLN A 190 -0.76 1.77 24.35
CA GLN A 190 -2.21 1.64 24.24
C GLN A 190 -2.97 2.60 25.18
N THR A 191 -2.28 3.53 25.85
CA THR A 191 -2.88 4.44 26.84
C THR A 191 -2.72 5.88 26.40
N ARG A 192 -3.81 6.62 26.41
CA ARG A 192 -3.80 8.06 26.20
C ARG A 192 -3.26 8.77 27.45
N VAL A 193 -2.26 9.62 27.26
CA VAL A 193 -1.62 10.45 28.28
C VAL A 193 -2.02 11.90 28.04
N GLU A 194 -2.75 12.47 28.99
CA GLU A 194 -3.14 13.88 28.94
C GLU A 194 -1.94 14.80 29.17
N ILE A 195 -1.96 15.98 28.55
CA ILE A 195 -0.97 17.06 28.69
C ILE A 195 -1.72 18.32 29.16
N PRO A 196 -2.00 18.45 30.47
CA PRO A 196 -2.77 19.56 31.01
C PRO A 196 -2.13 20.94 30.77
N GLU A 197 -0.81 20.99 30.61
CA GLU A 197 -0.03 22.18 30.28
C GLU A 197 -0.45 22.81 28.95
N ASN A 198 -1.12 22.05 28.08
CA ASN A 198 -1.62 22.51 26.79
C ASN A 198 -3.15 22.76 26.77
N TYR A 199 -3.84 22.58 27.89
CA TYR A 199 -5.28 22.80 27.95
C TYR A 199 -5.65 24.28 27.79
N ASN A 200 -6.87 24.54 27.30
CA ASN A 200 -7.41 25.89 27.10
C ASN A 200 -6.55 26.77 26.17
N GLY A 201 -5.81 26.17 25.24
CA GLY A 201 -4.93 26.89 24.32
C GLY A 201 -3.62 27.38 24.95
N ALA A 202 -3.27 26.85 26.13
CA ALA A 202 -1.92 27.01 26.66
C ALA A 202 -0.92 26.26 25.77
N ASN A 203 0.31 26.76 25.70
CA ASN A 203 1.40 26.17 24.92
C ASN A 203 2.54 25.77 25.88
N GLY A 204 2.20 25.05 26.96
CA GLY A 204 3.13 24.79 28.05
C GLY A 204 4.09 23.62 27.80
N ALA A 205 3.74 22.67 26.93
CA ALA A 205 4.58 21.51 26.62
C ALA A 205 4.66 21.27 25.10
N TYR A 206 5.88 21.38 24.55
CA TYR A 206 6.15 21.22 23.12
C TYR A 206 6.40 19.74 22.80
N ALA A 207 5.52 19.14 22.00
CA ALA A 207 5.54 17.70 21.77
C ALA A 207 6.86 17.15 21.16
N PRO A 208 7.55 17.83 20.22
CA PRO A 208 8.87 17.36 19.78
C PRO A 208 9.91 17.24 20.88
N ASP A 209 9.85 18.09 21.92
CA ASP A 209 10.75 17.94 23.08
C ASP A 209 10.38 16.70 23.89
N LEU A 210 9.09 16.46 24.14
CA LEU A 210 8.63 15.26 24.84
C LEU A 210 9.00 13.96 24.11
N VAL A 211 8.93 13.97 22.78
CA VAL A 211 9.37 12.86 21.91
C VAL A 211 10.87 12.63 22.07
N THR A 212 11.67 13.70 22.14
CA THR A 212 13.11 13.61 22.33
C THR A 212 13.47 13.10 23.72
N ASP A 213 12.84 13.63 24.78
CA ASP A 213 13.04 13.17 26.16
C ASP A 213 12.75 11.67 26.26
N ARG A 214 11.65 11.21 25.67
CA ARG A 214 11.31 9.78 25.64
C ARG A 214 12.31 8.94 24.86
N THR A 215 12.86 9.48 23.77
CA THR A 215 13.94 8.81 23.01
C THR A 215 15.18 8.61 23.88
N LEU A 216 15.56 9.63 24.66
CA LEU A 216 16.72 9.56 25.55
C LEU A 216 16.50 8.54 26.67
N GLU A 217 15.31 8.52 27.28
CA GLU A 217 14.90 7.53 28.29
C GLU A 217 14.98 6.09 27.76
N PHE A 218 14.50 5.88 26.53
CA PHE A 218 14.56 4.57 25.87
C PHE A 218 16.00 4.11 25.63
N ILE A 219 16.89 4.99 25.16
CA ILE A 219 18.31 4.66 24.98
C ILE A 219 18.95 4.34 26.33
N ASP A 220 18.68 5.13 27.38
CA ASP A 220 19.16 4.88 28.74
C ASP A 220 18.74 3.47 29.22
N ALA A 221 17.48 3.09 29.02
CA ALA A 221 16.94 1.81 29.47
C ALA A 221 17.44 0.59 28.66
N ASN A 222 17.82 0.77 27.40
CA ASN A 222 18.07 -0.33 26.47
C ASN A 222 19.53 -0.45 26.00
N ARG A 223 20.46 0.43 26.42
CA ARG A 223 21.89 0.41 26.05
C ARG A 223 22.60 -0.96 26.17
N ASP A 224 22.12 -1.82 27.06
CA ASP A 224 22.69 -3.15 27.33
C ASP A 224 22.11 -4.27 26.45
N LYS A 225 21.25 -3.97 25.46
CA LYS A 225 20.68 -4.89 24.43
C LYS A 225 20.56 -4.18 23.07
N PRO A 226 20.54 -4.91 21.93
CA PRO A 226 20.28 -4.27 20.64
C PRO A 226 18.91 -3.61 20.66
N PHE A 227 18.84 -2.35 20.24
CA PHE A 227 17.59 -1.62 20.11
C PHE A 227 17.43 -0.98 18.74
N MET A 228 16.19 -0.72 18.36
CA MET A 228 15.86 0.14 17.23
C MET A 228 14.84 1.17 17.67
N VAL A 229 15.10 2.44 17.41
CA VAL A 229 14.14 3.53 17.65
C VAL A 229 13.91 4.31 16.37
N LEU A 230 12.65 4.42 15.96
CA LEU A 230 12.16 5.35 14.95
C LEU A 230 11.74 6.65 15.63
N VAL A 231 12.55 7.69 15.52
CA VAL A 231 12.24 9.05 15.96
C VAL A 231 11.57 9.76 14.80
N SER A 232 10.25 9.69 14.74
CA SER A 232 9.46 10.28 13.67
C SER A 232 8.89 11.63 14.10
N THR A 233 9.71 12.67 14.02
CA THR A 233 9.29 14.02 14.37
C THR A 233 8.26 14.56 13.38
N ASN A 234 7.39 15.46 13.84
CA ASN A 234 6.52 16.27 12.98
C ASN A 234 7.19 17.58 12.53
N ILE A 235 8.48 17.78 12.82
CA ILE A 235 9.27 18.92 12.33
C ILE A 235 9.77 18.66 10.89
N PRO A 236 9.74 19.66 9.97
CA PRO A 236 9.20 21.02 10.12
C PRO A 236 7.78 21.24 9.55
N HIS A 237 6.94 20.20 9.53
CA HIS A 237 5.57 20.29 9.01
C HIS A 237 4.79 21.46 9.62
N SER A 238 3.88 22.04 8.84
CA SER A 238 2.94 23.06 9.33
C SER A 238 2.12 22.59 10.55
N PRO A 239 1.72 23.47 11.47
CA PRO A 239 1.95 24.92 11.47
C PRO A 239 3.35 25.32 11.97
N GLN A 240 3.78 26.54 11.60
CA GLN A 240 5.04 27.13 12.04
C GLN A 240 4.93 27.56 13.50
N GLN A 241 5.06 26.60 14.42
CA GLN A 241 4.93 26.79 15.87
C GLN A 241 6.17 26.24 16.59
N VAL A 242 6.76 27.10 17.41
CA VAL A 242 7.97 26.82 18.18
C VAL A 242 7.91 27.59 19.51
N PRO A 243 8.54 27.11 20.60
CA PRO A 243 8.56 27.85 21.87
C PRO A 243 9.27 29.21 21.77
N ASP A 244 10.31 29.30 20.96
CA ASP A 244 11.11 30.50 20.73
C ASP A 244 11.81 30.45 19.36
N TYR A 245 12.14 31.61 18.78
CA TYR A 245 12.84 31.69 17.49
C TYR A 245 14.36 31.46 17.58
N GLY A 246 14.89 31.23 18.79
CA GLY A 246 16.31 31.03 19.05
C GLY A 246 17.21 32.05 18.33
N PRO A 247 18.16 31.59 17.50
CA PRO A 247 19.12 32.47 16.82
C PRO A 247 18.45 33.39 15.78
N TYR A 248 17.24 33.08 15.32
CA TYR A 248 16.56 33.82 14.24
C TYR A 248 15.65 34.94 14.74
N ALA A 249 15.53 35.14 16.06
CA ALA A 249 14.62 36.13 16.65
C ALA A 249 14.82 37.54 16.06
N ASN A 250 16.08 37.92 15.83
CA ASN A 250 16.48 39.25 15.35
C ASN A 250 16.67 39.32 13.82
N GLU A 251 16.44 38.23 13.08
CA GLU A 251 16.55 38.25 11.62
C GLU A 251 15.43 39.12 11.01
N PRO A 252 15.67 39.79 9.87
CA PRO A 252 14.66 40.62 9.21
C PRO A 252 13.68 39.78 8.36
N TRP A 253 13.30 38.60 8.84
CA TRP A 253 12.42 37.65 8.15
C TRP A 253 10.98 37.72 8.67
N GLY A 254 10.03 37.13 7.93
CA GLY A 254 8.66 36.94 8.42
C GLY A 254 8.59 35.96 9.59
N GLU A 255 7.51 36.00 10.36
CA GLU A 255 7.32 35.12 11.52
C GLU A 255 7.29 33.63 11.12
N GLY A 256 6.71 33.32 9.96
CA GLY A 256 6.67 31.96 9.42
C GLY A 256 8.05 31.44 9.10
N GLU A 257 8.87 32.24 8.41
CA GLU A 257 10.26 31.89 8.10
C GLU A 257 11.12 31.73 9.36
N LYS A 258 11.00 32.61 10.35
CA LYS A 258 11.71 32.49 11.64
C LYS A 258 11.34 31.21 12.37
N ALA A 259 10.04 30.94 12.49
CA ALA A 259 9.53 29.77 13.17
C ALA A 259 9.96 28.47 12.45
N HIS A 260 9.88 28.42 11.12
CA HIS A 260 10.33 27.27 10.32
C HIS A 260 11.82 26.99 10.49
N ALA A 261 12.67 28.02 10.36
CA ALA A 261 14.11 27.89 10.61
C ALA A 261 14.42 27.45 12.04
N ALA A 262 13.68 27.97 13.04
CA ALA A 262 13.81 27.58 14.43
C ALA A 262 13.37 26.13 14.69
N GLN A 263 12.28 25.66 14.07
CA GLN A 263 11.85 24.25 14.13
C GLN A 263 12.96 23.33 13.63
N ILE A 264 13.53 23.61 12.45
CA ILE A 264 14.61 22.81 11.85
C ILE A 264 15.86 22.81 12.73
N THR A 265 16.26 23.97 13.25
CA THR A 265 17.43 24.08 14.14
C THR A 265 17.22 23.38 15.47
N ARG A 266 15.99 23.36 15.99
CA ARG A 266 15.64 22.61 17.21
C ARG A 266 15.72 21.10 16.98
N MET A 267 15.22 20.60 15.84
CA MET A 267 15.37 19.20 15.43
C MET A 267 16.84 18.81 15.31
N ASP A 268 17.69 19.64 14.72
CA ASP A 268 19.14 19.41 14.69
C ASP A 268 19.72 19.28 16.12
N GLY A 269 19.27 20.12 17.04
CA GLY A 269 19.58 20.02 18.47
C GLY A 269 19.10 18.72 19.12
N HIS A 270 17.89 18.25 18.80
CA HIS A 270 17.36 16.96 19.28
C HIS A 270 18.22 15.79 18.79
N VAL A 271 18.63 15.79 17.53
CA VAL A 271 19.59 14.81 16.99
C VAL A 271 20.91 14.88 17.75
N GLY A 272 21.40 16.09 18.06
CA GLY A 272 22.60 16.31 18.87
C GLY A 272 22.51 15.70 20.27
N GLN A 273 21.36 15.83 20.94
CA GLN A 273 21.11 15.21 22.24
C GLN A 273 21.15 13.67 22.16
N ILE A 274 20.56 13.09 21.10
CA ILE A 274 20.60 11.64 20.88
C ILE A 274 22.04 11.16 20.65
N VAL A 275 22.80 11.83 19.78
CA VAL A 275 24.21 11.48 19.52
C VAL A 275 25.05 11.60 20.79
N ALA A 276 24.90 12.70 21.55
CA ALA A 276 25.60 12.89 22.81
C ALA A 276 25.25 11.80 23.84
N LYS A 277 24.01 11.31 23.84
CA LYS A 277 23.57 10.19 24.70
C LYS A 277 24.23 8.86 24.31
N LEU A 278 24.39 8.59 23.01
CA LEU A 278 25.13 7.41 22.52
C LEU A 278 26.61 7.48 22.92
N GLU A 279 27.23 8.65 22.78
CA GLU A 279 28.61 8.91 23.20
C GLU A 279 28.78 8.75 24.71
N GLN A 280 27.85 9.29 25.51
CA GLN A 280 27.84 9.16 26.97
C GLN A 280 27.85 7.70 27.42
N HIS A 281 27.12 6.83 26.72
CA HIS A 281 27.06 5.39 27.02
C HIS A 281 28.18 4.57 26.39
N GLY A 282 29.02 5.17 25.54
CA GLY A 282 30.09 4.47 24.84
C GLY A 282 29.59 3.42 23.84
N ILE A 283 28.38 3.58 23.29
CA ILE A 283 27.75 2.65 22.35
C ILE A 283 27.74 3.16 20.90
N THR A 284 28.42 4.29 20.64
CA THR A 284 28.50 4.93 19.33
C THR A 284 29.02 3.99 18.23
N ASP A 285 30.09 3.24 18.49
CA ASP A 285 30.67 2.32 17.49
C ASP A 285 29.75 1.13 17.14
N ASP A 286 28.79 0.83 18.01
CA ASP A 286 27.79 -0.22 17.81
C ASP A 286 26.41 0.36 17.45
N THR A 287 26.34 1.63 17.04
CA THR A 287 25.07 2.27 16.69
C THR A 287 25.12 2.86 15.27
N ILE A 288 24.03 2.66 14.52
CA ILE A 288 23.81 3.25 13.20
C ILE A 288 22.73 4.33 13.35
N VAL A 289 23.08 5.58 13.01
CA VAL A 289 22.14 6.70 12.94
C VAL A 289 21.79 6.94 11.48
N ILE A 290 20.50 6.91 11.16
CA ILE A 290 19.96 7.16 9.82
C ILE A 290 19.06 8.39 9.93
N PHE A 291 19.30 9.41 9.10
CA PHE A 291 18.46 10.60 9.01
C PHE A 291 17.81 10.66 7.63
N LEU A 292 16.49 10.82 7.58
CA LEU A 292 15.67 10.89 6.36
C LEU A 292 14.60 11.99 6.49
N SER A 293 13.98 12.38 5.38
CA SER A 293 12.75 13.18 5.33
C SER A 293 11.67 12.48 4.51
N ASP A 294 10.41 12.53 4.98
CA ASP A 294 9.31 11.75 4.42
C ASP A 294 8.77 12.25 3.07
N ASN A 295 9.01 13.51 2.70
CA ASN A 295 8.75 14.07 1.38
C ASN A 295 9.43 15.45 1.23
N GLY A 296 9.23 16.09 0.07
CA GLY A 296 9.69 17.45 -0.22
C GLY A 296 9.10 18.53 0.70
N PRO A 297 9.56 19.79 0.55
CA PRO A 297 9.17 20.88 1.43
C PRO A 297 7.71 21.28 1.22
N HIS A 298 7.11 21.78 2.29
CA HIS A 298 5.71 22.20 2.32
C HIS A 298 5.57 23.71 2.17
N GLU A 299 4.38 24.18 1.80
CA GLU A 299 4.04 25.61 1.74
C GLU A 299 2.71 25.91 2.45
N GLU A 300 2.23 24.95 3.24
CA GLU A 300 1.01 25.04 4.00
C GLU A 300 1.11 26.18 5.03
N ALA A 301 0.10 27.05 5.04
CA ALA A 301 0.02 28.12 6.02
C ALA A 301 -0.22 27.54 7.43
N SER A 302 0.32 28.22 8.45
CA SER A 302 0.08 27.87 9.84
C SER A 302 -1.41 27.94 10.23
N HIS A 303 -1.77 27.36 11.38
CA HIS A 303 -3.12 27.44 11.97
C HIS A 303 -3.56 28.89 12.28
N ALA A 304 -2.62 29.85 12.28
CA ALA A 304 -2.86 31.27 12.45
C ALA A 304 -2.83 32.07 11.13
N GLY A 305 -2.72 31.40 9.97
CA GLY A 305 -2.66 32.05 8.66
C GLY A 305 -1.32 32.72 8.33
N ILE A 306 -0.27 32.48 9.11
CA ILE A 306 1.09 32.94 8.82
C ILE A 306 1.60 32.13 7.61
N PRO A 307 1.97 32.80 6.49
CA PRO A 307 2.50 32.13 5.32
C PRO A 307 3.93 31.65 5.55
N LEU A 308 4.30 30.56 4.89
CA LEU A 308 5.68 30.13 4.69
C LEU A 308 5.97 30.15 3.19
N ASN A 309 7.12 30.71 2.81
CA ASN A 309 7.63 30.57 1.45
C ASN A 309 8.87 29.66 1.43
N PRO A 310 8.77 28.39 1.01
CA PRO A 310 9.93 27.49 0.97
C PRO A 310 11.04 27.97 0.00
N ASP A 311 10.71 28.83 -0.97
CA ASP A 311 11.70 29.42 -1.89
C ASP A 311 12.58 30.46 -1.20
N PHE A 312 12.14 31.03 -0.08
CA PHE A 312 12.92 32.02 0.68
C PHE A 312 14.25 31.42 1.16
N PHE A 313 14.22 30.14 1.53
CA PHE A 313 15.38 29.39 2.02
C PHE A 313 15.98 28.46 0.95
N ASP A 314 15.50 28.47 -0.30
CA ASP A 314 15.94 27.53 -1.33
C ASP A 314 15.80 26.05 -0.89
N GLU A 315 14.68 25.69 -0.26
CA GLU A 315 14.50 24.37 0.38
C GLU A 315 14.49 23.18 -0.58
N ASN A 316 14.29 23.41 -1.88
CA ASN A 316 14.42 22.38 -2.91
C ASN A 316 15.82 22.36 -3.56
N GLY A 317 16.65 23.37 -3.33
CA GLY A 317 17.87 23.59 -4.10
C GLY A 317 17.59 23.56 -5.60
N PRO A 318 18.35 22.78 -6.40
CA PRO A 318 18.17 22.73 -7.85
C PRO A 318 16.94 21.93 -8.32
N LEU A 319 16.18 21.34 -7.40
CA LEU A 319 15.09 20.41 -7.73
C LEU A 319 13.78 21.15 -7.99
N ARG A 320 12.94 20.59 -8.87
CA ARG A 320 11.61 21.13 -9.19
C ARG A 320 10.53 20.47 -8.34
N GLY A 321 9.55 21.26 -7.92
CA GLY A 321 8.34 20.78 -7.24
C GLY A 321 8.50 20.74 -5.72
N TYR A 322 7.38 20.51 -5.04
CA TYR A 322 7.24 20.57 -3.58
C TYR A 322 6.50 19.31 -3.11
N LYS A 323 6.21 19.22 -1.80
CA LYS A 323 5.24 18.25 -1.29
C LYS A 323 4.02 18.15 -2.21
N ARG A 324 3.58 16.91 -2.46
CA ARG A 324 2.57 16.45 -3.43
C ARG A 324 3.06 16.29 -4.86
N ASN A 325 4.15 16.91 -5.30
CA ASN A 325 4.63 16.74 -6.67
C ASN A 325 5.40 15.42 -6.85
N LEU A 326 5.27 14.79 -8.03
CA LEU A 326 6.11 13.63 -8.40
C LEU A 326 7.43 14.04 -9.09
N HIS A 327 7.63 15.33 -9.28
CA HIS A 327 8.91 15.94 -9.65
C HIS A 327 9.95 15.76 -8.53
N GLU A 328 11.24 15.87 -8.88
CA GLU A 328 12.36 15.56 -7.97
C GLU A 328 12.23 16.24 -6.60
N GLY A 329 11.87 17.52 -6.53
CA GLY A 329 11.75 18.27 -5.27
C GLY A 329 10.63 17.80 -4.34
N GLY A 330 9.65 17.05 -4.86
CA GLY A 330 8.58 16.47 -4.02
C GLY A 330 8.93 15.12 -3.39
N ILE A 331 9.92 14.40 -3.93
CA ILE A 331 10.22 13.01 -3.56
C ILE A 331 11.70 12.68 -3.35
N ARG A 332 12.64 13.54 -3.76
CA ARG A 332 14.07 13.39 -3.48
C ARG A 332 14.41 14.23 -2.25
N THR A 333 14.92 13.60 -1.21
CA THR A 333 15.05 14.19 0.12
C THR A 333 16.47 14.05 0.67
N PRO A 334 16.88 14.88 1.66
CA PRO A 334 18.20 14.71 2.25
C PRO A 334 18.25 13.40 3.04
N ALA A 335 19.39 12.70 2.96
CA ALA A 335 19.60 11.43 3.63
C ALA A 335 21.06 11.28 4.07
N ILE A 336 21.24 10.92 5.35
CA ILE A 336 22.55 10.75 5.97
C ILE A 336 22.54 9.43 6.74
N ILE A 337 23.61 8.64 6.59
CA ILE A 337 23.90 7.54 7.50
C ILE A 337 25.19 7.86 8.24
N TRP A 338 25.20 7.75 9.56
CA TRP A 338 26.38 7.90 10.42
C TRP A 338 26.53 6.66 11.31
N ALA A 339 27.65 5.95 11.15
CA ALA A 339 27.87 4.62 11.69
C ALA A 339 29.40 4.40 11.87
N PRO A 340 30.05 5.13 12.78
CA PRO A 340 31.51 5.24 12.85
C PRO A 340 32.21 3.88 12.96
N GLY A 341 31.67 2.94 13.73
CA GLY A 341 32.23 1.60 13.85
C GLY A 341 32.04 0.69 12.64
N TYR A 342 31.29 1.09 11.62
CA TYR A 342 31.04 0.31 10.38
C TYR A 342 31.68 0.95 9.15
N MET A 343 31.91 2.26 9.20
CA MET A 343 32.19 3.04 8.00
C MET A 343 33.55 2.79 7.37
N GLY A 344 34.61 2.60 8.16
CA GLY A 344 35.95 2.37 7.62
C GLY A 344 36.30 3.36 6.50
N SER A 345 36.61 2.85 5.31
CA SER A 345 36.94 3.66 4.13
C SER A 345 35.78 4.47 3.53
N ASN A 346 34.54 4.22 3.96
CA ASN A 346 33.35 4.93 3.49
C ASN A 346 33.04 6.20 4.32
N ALA A 347 33.77 6.46 5.42
CA ALA A 347 33.56 7.65 6.23
C ALA A 347 33.84 8.93 5.42
N GLY A 348 32.95 9.93 5.54
CA GLY A 348 32.99 11.19 4.80
C GLY A 348 32.74 11.06 3.29
N SER A 349 32.12 9.97 2.83
CA SER A 349 31.85 9.73 1.42
C SER A 349 30.46 10.23 0.98
N GLU A 350 30.26 10.30 -0.33
CA GLU A 350 28.99 10.61 -0.96
C GLU A 350 28.54 9.44 -1.84
N VAL A 351 27.23 9.15 -1.82
CA VAL A 351 26.58 8.15 -2.66
C VAL A 351 25.48 8.80 -3.51
N SER A 352 25.64 8.72 -4.83
CA SER A 352 24.69 9.21 -5.84
C SER A 352 23.93 8.08 -6.56
N GLN A 353 24.06 6.84 -6.09
CA GLN A 353 23.22 5.75 -6.57
C GLN A 353 21.74 6.02 -6.22
N PRO A 354 20.77 5.81 -7.12
CA PRO A 354 19.36 5.97 -6.81
C PRO A 354 18.90 4.95 -5.77
N LEU A 355 18.53 5.43 -4.59
CA LEU A 355 18.03 4.64 -3.45
C LEU A 355 16.69 5.19 -2.99
N ALA A 356 15.86 4.39 -2.32
CA ALA A 356 14.56 4.84 -1.86
C ALA A 356 14.17 4.29 -0.49
N PHE A 357 13.11 4.83 0.10
CA PHE A 357 12.57 4.41 1.40
C PHE A 357 12.35 2.90 1.51
N TRP A 358 11.92 2.25 0.43
CA TRP A 358 11.70 0.80 0.42
C TRP A 358 12.98 -0.04 0.55
N ASP A 359 14.16 0.57 0.46
CA ASP A 359 15.47 -0.07 0.72
C ASP A 359 15.83 -0.16 2.21
N ILE A 360 15.15 0.59 3.08
CA ILE A 360 15.46 0.60 4.51
C ILE A 360 15.07 -0.72 5.18
N LEU A 361 13.86 -1.24 4.95
CA LEU A 361 13.45 -2.53 5.52
C LEU A 361 14.44 -3.67 5.24
N PRO A 362 14.85 -3.95 3.98
CA PRO A 362 15.80 -5.02 3.72
C PRO A 362 17.19 -4.73 4.29
N THR A 363 17.58 -3.46 4.45
CA THR A 363 18.85 -3.07 5.11
C THR A 363 18.82 -3.36 6.60
N LEU A 364 17.74 -3.02 7.30
CA LEU A 364 17.55 -3.33 8.71
C LEU A 364 17.49 -4.85 8.94
N ALA A 365 16.84 -5.56 8.03
CA ALA A 365 16.78 -7.01 8.07
C ALA A 365 18.15 -7.66 7.81
N ASP A 366 18.98 -7.13 6.91
CA ASP A 366 20.37 -7.56 6.71
C ASP A 366 21.20 -7.40 7.99
N LEU A 367 21.15 -6.22 8.61
CA LEU A 367 21.87 -5.91 9.86
C LEU A 367 21.48 -6.85 11.02
N ALA A 368 20.20 -7.19 11.13
CA ALA A 368 19.69 -8.09 12.16
C ALA A 368 19.75 -9.58 11.75
N GLY A 369 20.07 -9.89 10.50
CA GLY A 369 19.94 -11.23 9.93
C GLY A 369 18.50 -11.75 9.88
N ALA A 370 17.49 -10.87 9.79
CA ALA A 370 16.06 -11.22 9.71
C ALA A 370 15.64 -11.67 8.30
N PRO A 371 14.67 -12.59 8.16
CA PRO A 371 14.07 -12.87 6.87
C PRO A 371 13.22 -11.68 6.41
N VAL A 372 12.92 -11.62 5.12
CA VAL A 372 12.08 -10.57 4.53
C VAL A 372 10.97 -11.18 3.67
N PRO A 373 9.80 -10.53 3.57
CA PRO A 373 8.77 -10.97 2.67
C PRO A 373 9.26 -10.96 1.21
N PRO A 374 8.89 -11.94 0.38
CA PRO A 374 9.36 -12.02 -1.00
C PRO A 374 8.86 -10.86 -1.86
N PHE A 375 7.72 -10.27 -1.50
CA PHE A 375 6.98 -9.26 -2.26
C PHE A 375 7.38 -7.79 -2.00
N ILE A 376 8.39 -7.53 -1.17
CA ILE A 376 8.90 -6.15 -0.99
C ILE A 376 9.68 -5.68 -2.24
N ASP A 377 9.90 -4.38 -2.43
CA ASP A 377 10.49 -3.82 -3.66
C ASP A 377 11.97 -3.41 -3.51
N GLY A 378 12.48 -3.28 -2.28
CA GLY A 378 13.84 -2.75 -2.03
C GLY A 378 14.98 -3.76 -2.01
N GLY A 379 16.20 -3.30 -1.83
CA GLY A 379 17.35 -4.16 -1.57
C GLY A 379 18.21 -3.58 -0.45
N SER A 380 19.02 -4.42 0.20
CA SER A 380 19.90 -3.93 1.27
C SER A 380 20.93 -2.95 0.71
N ILE A 381 20.97 -1.74 1.28
CA ILE A 381 21.96 -0.69 0.96
C ILE A 381 23.14 -0.71 1.93
N ARG A 382 23.28 -1.75 2.75
CA ARG A 382 24.36 -1.88 3.73
C ARG A 382 25.76 -1.66 3.13
N SER A 383 25.97 -2.12 1.89
CA SER A 383 27.24 -1.95 1.18
C SER A 383 27.61 -0.50 0.85
N THR A 384 26.68 0.43 0.99
CA THR A 384 26.94 1.86 0.78
C THR A 384 27.60 2.53 1.98
N PHE A 385 27.50 1.94 3.18
CA PHE A 385 28.08 2.52 4.40
C PHE A 385 28.99 1.55 5.18
N ASP A 386 28.75 0.24 5.15
CA ASP A 386 29.56 -0.75 5.88
C ASP A 386 30.77 -1.21 5.05
N ALA A 387 31.97 -0.73 5.39
CA ALA A 387 33.21 -1.04 4.68
C ALA A 387 33.65 -2.51 4.80
N SER A 388 33.05 -3.29 5.70
CA SER A 388 33.31 -4.74 5.78
C SER A 388 32.60 -5.55 4.69
N THR A 389 31.72 -4.92 3.91
CA THR A 389 30.90 -5.61 2.90
C THR A 389 31.33 -5.24 1.47
N SER A 390 31.70 -6.25 0.67
CA SER A 390 32.13 -6.05 -0.72
C SER A 390 30.96 -6.23 -1.70
N SER A 391 30.22 -5.15 -1.98
CA SER A 391 29.30 -4.96 -3.12
C SER A 391 28.11 -5.93 -3.35
N SER A 392 27.96 -6.99 -2.57
CA SER A 392 26.72 -7.76 -2.48
C SER A 392 26.66 -8.31 -1.08
N SER A 393 25.70 -7.86 -0.28
CA SER A 393 25.41 -8.52 0.99
C SER A 393 25.23 -10.02 0.72
N ASP A 394 25.92 -10.91 1.46
CA ASP A 394 25.59 -12.35 1.48
C ASP A 394 24.16 -12.59 2.01
N TYR A 395 23.54 -11.53 2.53
CA TYR A 395 22.10 -11.41 2.72
C TYR A 395 21.37 -11.60 1.39
N GLY A 396 20.44 -12.55 1.33
CA GLY A 396 19.80 -13.03 0.11
C GLY A 396 18.93 -12.04 -0.68
N ARG A 397 19.11 -10.75 -0.46
CA ARG A 397 18.40 -9.66 -1.11
C ARG A 397 19.32 -8.44 -1.38
N PRO A 398 20.38 -8.61 -2.20
CA PRO A 398 21.26 -7.51 -2.56
C PRO A 398 20.50 -6.44 -3.36
N LEU A 399 20.93 -5.19 -3.25
CA LEU A 399 20.46 -4.11 -4.10
C LEU A 399 20.77 -4.42 -5.57
N ARG A 400 19.72 -4.53 -6.40
CA ARG A 400 19.83 -4.73 -7.85
C ARG A 400 19.44 -3.47 -8.59
N GLU A 401 19.97 -3.32 -9.80
CA GLU A 401 19.44 -2.37 -10.77
C GLU A 401 17.95 -2.68 -11.01
N ARG A 402 17.11 -1.66 -10.88
CA ARG A 402 15.65 -1.75 -10.97
C ARG A 402 15.05 -0.37 -11.25
N PRO A 403 13.83 -0.29 -11.79
CA PRO A 403 13.08 0.96 -11.78
C PRO A 403 12.69 1.35 -10.34
N LEU A 404 12.62 2.66 -10.08
CA LEU A 404 11.94 3.22 -8.91
C LEU A 404 10.59 3.76 -9.37
N TYR A 405 9.50 3.47 -8.64
CA TYR A 405 8.13 3.79 -9.06
C TYR A 405 7.36 4.56 -7.98
N TRP A 406 6.54 5.52 -8.42
CA TRP A 406 5.61 6.27 -7.57
C TRP A 406 4.23 6.40 -8.22
N TRP A 407 3.21 6.37 -7.37
CA TRP A 407 1.81 6.60 -7.67
C TRP A 407 1.27 7.68 -6.75
N ARG A 408 0.43 8.56 -7.29
CA ARG A 408 -0.26 9.61 -6.53
C ARG A 408 -1.69 9.79 -7.01
N VAL A 409 -2.60 9.85 -6.04
CA VAL A 409 -3.91 10.52 -6.20
C VAL A 409 -4.04 11.47 -5.02
N GLU A 410 -3.97 12.76 -5.30
CA GLU A 410 -3.97 13.80 -4.28
C GLU A 410 -5.26 14.63 -4.40
N PRO A 411 -6.06 14.76 -3.33
CA PRO A 411 -7.26 15.58 -3.37
C PRO A 411 -6.99 17.09 -3.30
N TYR A 412 -5.84 17.51 -2.77
CA TYR A 412 -5.55 18.89 -2.42
C TYR A 412 -4.32 19.43 -3.17
N ALA A 413 -4.33 20.71 -3.51
CA ALA A 413 -3.18 21.36 -4.11
C ALA A 413 -2.93 22.71 -3.45
N THR A 414 -1.66 22.99 -3.20
CA THR A 414 -1.16 24.30 -2.81
C THR A 414 -0.73 25.08 -4.07
N SER A 415 -0.55 26.39 -3.95
CA SER A 415 -0.32 27.27 -5.10
C SER A 415 0.95 26.92 -5.89
N ARG A 416 2.10 26.71 -5.23
CA ARG A 416 3.36 26.34 -5.89
C ARG A 416 3.37 24.90 -6.35
N ALA A 417 2.86 23.97 -5.56
CA ALA A 417 2.75 22.58 -6.01
C ALA A 417 1.94 22.52 -7.31
N ASN A 418 0.80 23.22 -7.37
CA ASN A 418 -0.04 23.27 -8.55
C ASN A 418 0.65 23.94 -9.75
N ALA A 419 1.39 25.04 -9.51
CA ALA A 419 2.17 25.71 -10.54
C ALA A 419 3.29 24.82 -11.09
N ALA A 420 3.98 24.07 -10.23
CA ALA A 420 5.08 23.19 -10.59
C ALA A 420 4.66 22.08 -11.57
N GLU A 421 3.39 21.66 -11.55
CA GLU A 421 2.85 20.65 -12.49
C GLU A 421 1.92 21.21 -13.56
N GLY A 422 1.72 22.53 -13.61
CA GLY A 422 0.86 23.18 -14.60
C GLY A 422 -0.63 22.90 -14.39
N GLY A 423 -1.09 22.78 -13.14
CA GLY A 423 -2.49 22.53 -12.81
C GLY A 423 -2.88 21.05 -12.67
N SER A 424 -1.89 20.14 -12.62
CA SER A 424 -2.12 18.69 -12.64
C SER A 424 -1.95 17.98 -11.29
N VAL A 425 -1.67 18.70 -10.19
CA VAL A 425 -1.42 18.09 -8.86
C VAL A 425 -2.56 17.22 -8.38
N THR A 426 -3.80 17.66 -8.60
CA THR A 426 -4.98 16.92 -8.13
C THR A 426 -5.39 15.77 -9.04
N ARG A 427 -4.66 15.54 -10.14
CA ARG A 427 -4.91 14.43 -11.06
C ARG A 427 -4.16 13.18 -10.59
N ALA A 428 -4.63 12.02 -11.02
CA ALA A 428 -3.86 10.80 -10.86
C ALA A 428 -2.52 10.94 -11.61
N ALA A 429 -1.43 10.54 -10.98
CA ALA A 429 -0.10 10.67 -11.54
C ALA A 429 0.77 9.45 -11.22
N GLU A 430 1.67 9.14 -12.16
CA GLU A 430 2.70 8.12 -12.02
C GLU A 430 4.06 8.71 -12.34
N ALA A 431 5.08 8.16 -11.69
CA ALA A 431 6.46 8.47 -12.01
C ALA A 431 7.31 7.20 -11.95
N VAL A 432 8.28 7.10 -12.86
CA VAL A 432 9.29 6.03 -12.83
C VAL A 432 10.68 6.62 -13.09
N ARG A 433 11.68 6.20 -12.33
CA ARG A 433 13.10 6.47 -12.59
C ARG A 433 13.80 5.17 -12.94
N HIS A 434 14.58 5.17 -14.01
CA HIS A 434 15.44 4.05 -14.38
C HIS A 434 16.77 4.57 -14.93
N GLY A 435 17.86 4.36 -14.19
CA GLY A 435 19.14 5.03 -14.43
C GLY A 435 19.00 6.56 -14.35
N ASP A 436 19.53 7.24 -15.36
CA ASP A 436 19.49 8.71 -15.48
C ASP A 436 18.16 9.24 -16.03
N TRP A 437 17.22 8.36 -16.40
CA TRP A 437 15.96 8.74 -17.02
C TRP A 437 14.82 8.73 -16.01
N LYS A 438 14.01 9.79 -16.06
CA LYS A 438 12.81 9.94 -15.26
C LYS A 438 11.63 10.23 -16.16
N ALA A 439 10.55 9.47 -16.01
CA ALA A 439 9.28 9.77 -16.65
C ALA A 439 8.22 10.08 -15.60
N ILE A 440 7.34 11.03 -15.91
CA ILE A 440 6.16 11.39 -15.12
C ILE A 440 4.98 11.47 -16.07
N ARG A 441 3.81 10.97 -15.66
CA ARG A 441 2.57 11.13 -16.42
C ARG A 441 1.40 11.54 -15.54
N PHE A 442 0.50 12.34 -16.12
CA PHE A 442 -0.71 12.83 -15.46
C PHE A 442 -1.95 12.41 -16.25
N ALA A 443 -2.88 11.73 -15.58
CA ALA A 443 -4.18 11.40 -16.16
C ALA A 443 -5.04 12.67 -16.33
N PRO A 444 -6.05 12.68 -17.21
CA PRO A 444 -7.02 13.78 -17.28
C PRO A 444 -7.96 13.83 -16.06
N ALA A 445 -8.06 12.74 -15.28
CA ALA A 445 -8.93 12.59 -14.11
C ALA A 445 -8.20 11.91 -12.94
N LYS A 446 -8.89 11.69 -11.82
CA LYS A 446 -8.39 10.87 -10.69
C LYS A 446 -8.61 9.38 -10.93
N ASP A 447 -8.33 8.92 -12.14
CA ASP A 447 -8.62 7.56 -12.59
C ASP A 447 -7.41 7.01 -13.35
N ARG A 448 -6.87 5.89 -12.84
CA ARG A 448 -5.73 5.21 -13.46
C ARG A 448 -6.12 4.48 -14.75
N THR A 449 -7.38 4.11 -14.90
CA THR A 449 -7.87 3.23 -15.98
C THR A 449 -8.07 3.95 -17.31
N VAL A 450 -7.92 5.28 -17.31
CA VAL A 450 -7.94 6.09 -18.52
C VAL A 450 -6.87 5.60 -19.51
N ALA A 451 -7.24 5.50 -20.79
CA ALA A 451 -6.35 5.07 -21.87
C ALA A 451 -5.05 5.89 -21.91
N ASP A 452 -3.91 5.22 -22.09
CA ASP A 452 -2.58 5.83 -21.96
C ASP A 452 -2.34 7.03 -22.89
N ASP A 453 -2.98 7.06 -24.05
CA ASP A 453 -2.88 8.12 -25.05
C ASP A 453 -3.54 9.44 -24.61
N GLN A 454 -4.32 9.41 -23.52
CA GLN A 454 -4.92 10.60 -22.92
C GLN A 454 -4.09 11.17 -21.76
N TRP A 455 -3.03 10.47 -21.33
CA TRP A 455 -2.15 10.95 -20.26
C TRP A 455 -1.15 11.96 -20.80
N ASP A 456 -0.91 13.03 -20.05
CA ASP A 456 0.20 13.96 -20.30
C ASP A 456 1.50 13.29 -19.83
N PHE A 457 2.26 12.72 -20.76
CA PHE A 457 3.52 12.03 -20.51
C PHE A 457 4.73 12.95 -20.71
N ARG A 458 5.63 12.95 -19.74
CA ARG A 458 6.85 13.77 -19.73
C ARG A 458 8.07 12.91 -19.42
N LEU A 459 9.18 13.16 -20.10
CA LEU A 459 10.44 12.43 -19.96
C LEU A 459 11.61 13.41 -19.76
N TYR A 460 12.47 13.11 -18.80
CA TYR A 460 13.61 13.95 -18.39
C TYR A 460 14.89 13.12 -18.27
N HIS A 461 16.03 13.75 -18.56
CA HIS A 461 17.36 13.16 -18.39
C HIS A 461 18.08 13.86 -17.21
N LEU A 462 18.01 13.25 -16.03
CA LEU A 462 18.38 13.88 -14.76
C LEU A 462 19.88 14.23 -14.67
N ALA A 463 20.75 13.50 -15.36
CA ALA A 463 22.19 13.79 -15.37
C ALA A 463 22.52 15.15 -16.01
N THR A 464 21.64 15.68 -16.86
CA THR A 464 21.82 16.98 -17.53
C THR A 464 20.74 18.00 -17.20
N ASP A 465 19.61 17.57 -16.62
CA ASP A 465 18.45 18.40 -16.30
C ASP A 465 17.82 17.95 -14.98
N LEU A 466 18.54 18.21 -13.88
CA LEU A 466 18.09 17.84 -12.54
C LEU A 466 16.80 18.57 -12.10
N GLY A 467 16.55 19.76 -12.67
CA GLY A 467 15.34 20.54 -12.43
C GLY A 467 14.15 20.14 -13.32
N GLU A 468 14.27 19.11 -14.15
CA GLU A 468 13.18 18.60 -15.00
C GLU A 468 12.50 19.71 -15.85
N ASN A 469 13.32 20.57 -16.44
CA ASN A 469 12.88 21.75 -17.20
C ASN A 469 12.51 21.42 -18.64
N VAL A 470 13.17 20.41 -19.24
CA VAL A 470 13.06 20.09 -20.66
C VAL A 470 12.42 18.70 -20.82
N ASN A 471 11.16 18.67 -21.22
CA ASN A 471 10.49 17.42 -21.60
C ASN A 471 11.02 16.95 -22.96
N VAL A 472 11.71 15.80 -22.98
CA VAL A 472 12.33 15.22 -24.19
C VAL A 472 11.62 13.97 -24.71
N ALA A 473 10.34 13.77 -24.33
CA ALA A 473 9.57 12.58 -24.72
C ALA A 473 9.35 12.47 -26.23
N ALA A 474 9.12 13.60 -26.92
CA ALA A 474 8.88 13.65 -28.35
C ALA A 474 10.13 13.28 -29.17
N GLU A 475 11.30 13.63 -28.66
CA GLU A 475 12.61 13.31 -29.26
C GLU A 475 13.04 11.86 -28.98
N ASN A 476 12.47 11.21 -27.96
CA ASN A 476 12.87 9.88 -27.49
C ASN A 476 11.70 8.88 -27.40
N PRO A 477 10.94 8.64 -28.49
CA PRO A 477 9.70 7.87 -28.43
C PRO A 477 9.88 6.41 -27.99
N SER A 478 10.96 5.74 -28.40
CA SER A 478 11.22 4.35 -27.98
C SER A 478 11.48 4.25 -26.48
N LEU A 479 12.21 5.21 -25.91
CA LEU A 479 12.47 5.26 -24.48
C LEU A 479 11.20 5.61 -23.70
N ALA A 480 10.38 6.54 -24.18
CA ALA A 480 9.08 6.84 -23.58
C ALA A 480 8.18 5.59 -23.50
N VAL A 481 8.13 4.77 -24.56
CA VAL A 481 7.41 3.48 -24.55
C VAL A 481 7.99 2.51 -23.52
N SER A 482 9.32 2.41 -23.42
CA SER A 482 9.96 1.56 -22.40
C SER A 482 9.65 2.02 -20.98
N MET A 483 9.70 3.32 -20.70
CA MET A 483 9.38 3.88 -19.38
C MET A 483 7.89 3.66 -19.02
N LEU A 484 6.98 3.82 -19.97
CA LEU A 484 5.57 3.49 -19.79
C LEU A 484 5.36 1.99 -19.49
N ALA A 485 6.10 1.11 -20.16
CA ALA A 485 6.03 -0.33 -19.89
C ALA A 485 6.47 -0.66 -18.45
N LEU A 486 7.52 0.00 -17.95
CA LEU A 486 7.96 -0.13 -16.55
C LEU A 486 6.86 0.34 -15.58
N MET A 487 6.24 1.50 -15.81
CA MET A 487 5.13 1.98 -14.97
C MET A 487 3.97 0.98 -14.88
N LYS A 488 3.67 0.28 -15.98
CA LYS A 488 2.62 -0.76 -15.99
C LYS A 488 3.04 -2.01 -15.24
N GLN A 489 4.31 -2.39 -15.30
CA GLN A 489 4.85 -3.56 -14.64
C GLN A 489 4.89 -3.40 -13.11
N GLU A 490 5.22 -2.21 -12.62
CA GLU A 490 5.35 -1.91 -11.18
C GLU A 490 4.01 -1.64 -10.47
N TRP A 491 2.88 -1.80 -11.16
CA TRP A 491 1.56 -1.56 -10.59
C TRP A 491 0.80 -2.85 -10.34
N THR A 492 0.27 -3.00 -9.11
CA THR A 492 -0.77 -3.98 -8.79
C THR A 492 -2.06 -3.29 -8.39
N GLU A 493 -3.19 -3.85 -8.84
CA GLU A 493 -4.50 -3.36 -8.41
C GLU A 493 -4.67 -3.55 -6.89
N PRO A 494 -5.15 -2.53 -6.15
CA PRO A 494 -5.29 -2.61 -4.70
C PRO A 494 -6.16 -3.76 -4.18
N THR A 495 -7.04 -4.31 -5.03
CA THR A 495 -7.96 -5.41 -4.70
C THR A 495 -7.31 -6.79 -4.76
N VAL A 496 -6.07 -6.90 -5.27
CA VAL A 496 -5.36 -8.18 -5.33
C VAL A 496 -4.86 -8.54 -3.94
N ALA A 497 -5.43 -9.60 -3.35
CA ALA A 497 -4.97 -10.13 -2.08
C ALA A 497 -3.48 -10.52 -2.17
N ARG A 498 -2.68 -10.04 -1.23
CA ARG A 498 -1.26 -10.42 -1.15
C ARG A 498 -1.14 -11.82 -0.57
N GLU A 499 -0.09 -12.53 -0.98
CA GLU A 499 0.28 -13.77 -0.34
C GLU A 499 0.59 -13.52 1.15
N LYS A 500 -0.09 -14.23 2.04
CA LYS A 500 0.18 -14.14 3.48
C LYS A 500 1.61 -14.58 3.79
N TRP A 501 2.27 -13.84 4.67
CA TRP A 501 3.63 -14.11 5.09
C TRP A 501 3.79 -13.83 6.59
N SER A 502 4.67 -14.57 7.25
CA SER A 502 4.94 -14.43 8.68
C SER A 502 6.43 -14.45 8.94
N VAL A 503 6.87 -13.56 9.83
CA VAL A 503 8.28 -13.48 10.26
C VAL A 503 8.76 -14.75 10.93
N ASN A 504 7.85 -15.46 11.61
CA ASN A 504 8.13 -16.74 12.26
C ASN A 504 7.91 -17.93 11.32
N GLY A 505 7.54 -17.68 10.06
CA GLY A 505 7.27 -18.68 9.04
C GLY A 505 5.93 -19.40 9.16
N LEU A 506 5.17 -19.21 10.25
CA LEU A 506 3.87 -19.85 10.44
C LEU A 506 2.73 -18.94 9.96
N VAL A 507 2.00 -19.42 8.97
CA VAL A 507 0.83 -18.75 8.38
C VAL A 507 -0.39 -19.65 8.56
N ILE A 508 -1.51 -19.05 8.97
CA ILE A 508 -2.82 -19.68 9.01
C ILE A 508 -3.75 -18.88 8.09
N ASP A 509 -4.42 -19.57 7.19
CA ASP A 509 -5.29 -18.97 6.18
C ASP A 509 -6.66 -19.63 6.18
N PRO A 510 -7.55 -19.21 7.11
CA PRO A 510 -8.92 -19.67 7.12
C PRO A 510 -9.80 -18.80 6.19
N PRO A 511 -10.93 -19.33 5.71
CA PRO A 511 -12.00 -18.50 5.15
C PRO A 511 -12.43 -17.43 6.17
N ALA A 512 -12.74 -16.22 5.68
CA ALA A 512 -13.21 -15.12 6.53
C ALA A 512 -14.50 -15.48 7.29
N TYR A 513 -15.36 -16.29 6.66
CA TYR A 513 -16.62 -16.77 7.21
C TYR A 513 -16.65 -18.29 7.27
N LEU A 514 -17.08 -18.81 8.41
CA LEU A 514 -17.25 -20.24 8.66
C LEU A 514 -18.70 -20.50 9.06
N PRO A 515 -19.56 -20.97 8.12
CA PRO A 515 -20.98 -21.15 8.38
C PRO A 515 -21.26 -22.13 9.52
N PRO A 516 -22.14 -21.79 10.49
CA PRO A 516 -22.50 -22.70 11.57
C PRO A 516 -23.10 -24.01 11.06
N GLY A 517 -22.61 -25.14 11.58
CA GLY A 517 -23.04 -26.49 11.17
C GLY A 517 -22.29 -27.07 9.96
N GLU A 518 -21.40 -26.29 9.33
CA GLU A 518 -20.64 -26.73 8.17
C GLU A 518 -19.19 -27.10 8.51
N THR A 519 -18.51 -27.75 7.56
CA THR A 519 -17.08 -28.05 7.64
C THR A 519 -16.33 -27.29 6.57
N ALA A 520 -15.28 -26.58 6.97
CA ALA A 520 -14.44 -25.81 6.07
C ALA A 520 -12.99 -26.29 6.10
N GLN A 521 -12.26 -25.96 5.04
CA GLN A 521 -10.84 -26.20 4.93
C GLN A 521 -10.07 -24.99 5.49
N VAL A 522 -9.09 -25.25 6.35
CA VAL A 522 -8.17 -24.23 6.87
C VAL A 522 -6.75 -24.64 6.53
N ALA A 523 -6.07 -23.84 5.71
CA ALA A 523 -4.68 -24.07 5.37
C ALA A 523 -3.75 -23.52 6.47
N VAL A 524 -2.77 -24.31 6.85
CA VAL A 524 -1.68 -23.87 7.75
C VAL A 524 -0.35 -24.17 7.06
N ARG A 525 0.45 -23.14 6.84
CA ARG A 525 1.74 -23.21 6.15
C ARG A 525 2.87 -22.88 7.13
N PHE A 526 3.98 -23.62 7.03
CA PHE A 526 5.21 -23.32 7.75
C PHE A 526 6.40 -23.21 6.80
N ASP A 527 7.06 -22.05 6.85
CA ASP A 527 8.18 -21.65 6.01
C ASP A 527 9.49 -21.79 6.79
N ASN A 528 10.51 -22.40 6.18
CA ASN A 528 11.83 -22.52 6.79
C ASN A 528 12.69 -21.30 6.47
N HIS A 529 12.63 -20.30 7.34
CA HIS A 529 13.49 -19.11 7.33
C HIS A 529 14.87 -19.33 7.97
N GLY A 530 15.23 -20.58 8.29
CA GLY A 530 16.49 -20.95 8.90
C GLY A 530 17.53 -21.43 7.88
N GLU A 531 18.80 -21.38 8.27
CA GLU A 531 19.93 -21.82 7.44
C GLU A 531 20.06 -23.36 7.38
N LYS A 532 19.40 -24.06 8.30
CA LYS A 532 19.45 -25.53 8.44
C LYS A 532 18.11 -26.15 8.06
N PRO A 533 18.12 -27.37 7.50
CA PRO A 533 16.87 -28.08 7.24
C PRO A 533 16.12 -28.37 8.55
N TYR A 534 14.81 -28.16 8.52
CA TYR A 534 13.91 -28.67 9.54
C TYR A 534 13.70 -30.16 9.23
N THR A 535 14.32 -31.04 10.00
CA THR A 535 14.32 -32.50 9.76
C THR A 535 12.95 -33.13 10.01
N ARG A 536 12.12 -32.46 10.81
CA ARG A 536 10.71 -32.79 11.05
C ARG A 536 9.98 -31.53 11.45
N VAL A 537 8.84 -31.29 10.84
CA VAL A 537 7.86 -30.27 11.22
C VAL A 537 6.57 -30.98 11.58
N GLU A 538 5.88 -30.51 12.60
CA GLU A 538 4.54 -30.93 12.97
C GLU A 538 3.68 -29.68 13.17
N LEU A 539 2.57 -29.60 12.43
CA LEU A 539 1.61 -28.51 12.58
C LEU A 539 0.39 -28.98 13.35
N HIS A 540 -0.09 -28.09 14.21
CA HIS A 540 -1.31 -28.26 15.00
C HIS A 540 -2.22 -27.05 14.75
N LEU A 541 -3.53 -27.30 14.78
CA LEU A 541 -4.55 -26.27 14.69
C LEU A 541 -5.55 -26.48 15.83
N GLU A 542 -5.73 -25.43 16.62
CA GLU A 542 -6.68 -25.36 17.71
C GLU A 542 -7.84 -24.44 17.31
N ALA A 543 -9.06 -24.87 17.64
CA ALA A 543 -10.29 -24.13 17.38
C ALA A 543 -11.04 -23.88 18.70
N PRO A 544 -12.01 -22.95 18.74
CA PRO A 544 -12.79 -22.67 19.95
C PRO A 544 -13.48 -23.90 20.52
N ALA A 545 -13.84 -23.83 21.80
CA ALA A 545 -14.52 -24.92 22.49
C ALA A 545 -15.78 -25.38 21.74
N GLY A 546 -15.91 -26.70 21.56
CA GLY A 546 -17.02 -27.34 20.84
C GLY A 546 -16.80 -27.51 19.34
N TRP A 547 -15.82 -26.83 18.74
CA TRP A 547 -15.44 -27.02 17.34
C TRP A 547 -14.63 -28.31 17.19
N THR A 548 -14.75 -28.95 16.02
CA THR A 548 -13.96 -30.15 15.73
C THR A 548 -12.90 -29.85 14.68
N VAL A 549 -11.64 -30.20 14.97
CA VAL A 549 -10.53 -30.07 14.03
C VAL A 549 -10.03 -31.46 13.66
N GLN A 550 -10.05 -31.78 12.37
CA GLN A 550 -9.47 -33.00 11.82
C GLN A 550 -8.20 -32.67 11.04
N ALA A 551 -7.06 -33.14 11.56
CA ALA A 551 -5.75 -32.99 10.93
C ALA A 551 -5.59 -33.91 9.70
N PRO A 552 -4.76 -33.52 8.71
CA PRO A 552 -4.45 -34.38 7.57
C PRO A 552 -3.66 -35.62 8.01
N ARG A 553 -3.80 -36.73 7.27
CA ARG A 553 -3.14 -38.02 7.57
C ARG A 553 -1.61 -37.94 7.65
N ARG A 554 -1.01 -36.96 6.98
CA ARG A 554 0.42 -36.65 7.06
C ARG A 554 0.54 -35.20 7.46
N SER A 555 0.68 -34.92 8.75
CA SER A 555 0.98 -33.58 9.30
C SER A 555 2.47 -33.37 9.59
N ARG A 556 3.31 -34.34 9.18
CA ARG A 556 4.75 -34.34 9.45
C ARG A 556 5.58 -34.37 8.17
N ALA A 557 6.49 -33.41 8.02
CA ALA A 557 7.38 -33.35 6.86
C ALA A 557 8.70 -32.63 7.19
N ALA A 558 9.75 -32.93 6.43
CA ALA A 558 10.97 -32.13 6.46
C ALA A 558 10.84 -30.92 5.53
N ILE A 559 11.53 -29.84 5.88
CA ILE A 559 11.57 -28.59 5.11
C ILE A 559 13.04 -28.19 4.93
N HIS A 560 13.48 -28.07 3.70
CA HIS A 560 14.81 -27.54 3.38
C HIS A 560 14.84 -26.02 3.65
N PRO A 561 16.01 -25.40 3.87
CA PRO A 561 16.14 -23.95 3.96
C PRO A 561 15.45 -23.23 2.79
N GLY A 562 14.65 -22.21 3.08
CA GLY A 562 13.85 -21.47 2.09
C GLY A 562 12.63 -22.21 1.54
N GLY A 563 12.39 -23.44 1.95
CA GLY A 563 11.21 -24.22 1.54
C GLY A 563 10.00 -24.01 2.45
N SER A 564 8.84 -24.49 1.99
CA SER A 564 7.57 -24.41 2.72
C SER A 564 6.85 -25.75 2.79
N ARG A 565 5.98 -25.92 3.79
CA ARG A 565 5.00 -27.01 3.85
C ARG A 565 3.66 -26.48 4.29
N GLU A 566 2.63 -26.87 3.56
CA GLU A 566 1.24 -26.57 3.86
C GLU A 566 0.49 -27.84 4.24
N PHE A 567 -0.39 -27.71 5.24
CA PHE A 567 -1.29 -28.75 5.71
C PHE A 567 -2.70 -28.18 5.79
N VAL A 568 -3.66 -28.88 5.17
CA VAL A 568 -5.07 -28.49 5.16
C VAL A 568 -5.81 -29.26 6.24
N PHE A 569 -6.36 -28.54 7.21
CA PHE A 569 -7.20 -29.07 8.29
C PHE A 569 -8.67 -28.95 7.92
N GLN A 570 -9.49 -29.92 8.33
CA GLN A 570 -10.94 -29.80 8.24
C GLN A 570 -11.45 -29.29 9.58
N VAL A 571 -12.17 -28.17 9.58
CA VAL A 571 -12.71 -27.53 10.77
C VAL A 571 -14.23 -27.54 10.68
N THR A 572 -14.89 -28.24 11.60
CA THR A 572 -16.35 -28.31 11.69
C THR A 572 -16.86 -27.34 12.75
N VAL A 573 -17.73 -26.44 12.31
CA VAL A 573 -18.33 -25.38 13.12
C VAL A 573 -19.60 -25.89 13.81
N PRO A 574 -19.76 -25.72 15.13
CA PRO A 574 -21.01 -26.03 15.82
C PRO A 574 -22.17 -25.18 15.28
N ALA A 575 -23.35 -25.77 15.14
CA ALA A 575 -24.55 -25.04 14.68
C ALA A 575 -24.94 -23.83 15.56
N ALA A 576 -24.50 -23.82 16.83
CA ALA A 576 -24.75 -22.73 17.76
C ALA A 576 -23.66 -21.64 17.77
N ALA A 577 -22.57 -21.80 17.00
CA ALA A 577 -21.50 -20.81 16.96
C ALA A 577 -21.98 -19.53 16.26
N SER A 578 -21.52 -18.38 16.75
CA SER A 578 -21.84 -17.08 16.16
C SER A 578 -20.72 -16.07 16.41
N GLY A 579 -20.66 -15.03 15.56
CA GLY A 579 -19.78 -13.88 15.74
C GLY A 579 -18.29 -14.17 15.51
N ALA A 580 -17.43 -13.25 15.94
CA ALA A 580 -15.98 -13.37 15.80
C ALA A 580 -15.42 -14.48 16.71
N GLN A 581 -14.55 -15.31 16.13
CA GLN A 581 -13.90 -16.46 16.74
C GLN A 581 -12.41 -16.45 16.38
N GLN A 582 -11.60 -17.24 17.09
CA GLN A 582 -10.16 -17.32 16.85
C GLN A 582 -9.74 -18.76 16.58
N LEU A 583 -8.93 -18.96 15.54
CA LEU A 583 -8.19 -20.19 15.29
C LEU A 583 -6.72 -19.96 15.63
N THR A 584 -6.08 -20.94 16.27
CA THR A 584 -4.67 -20.86 16.65
C THR A 584 -3.88 -22.00 16.03
N ALA A 585 -2.94 -21.68 15.16
CA ALA A 585 -1.99 -22.63 14.63
C ALA A 585 -0.72 -22.65 15.49
N SER A 586 -0.12 -23.83 15.67
CA SER A 586 1.24 -23.95 16.21
C SER A 586 2.09 -24.91 15.39
N ALA A 587 3.39 -24.64 15.34
CA ALA A 587 4.37 -25.44 14.61
C ALA A 587 5.49 -25.88 15.53
N LYS A 588 5.76 -27.18 15.60
CA LYS A 588 6.97 -27.73 16.23
C LYS A 588 7.94 -28.20 15.16
N HIS A 589 9.22 -27.92 15.33
CA HIS A 589 10.22 -28.38 14.37
C HIS A 589 11.50 -28.88 15.04
N LEU A 590 12.18 -29.80 14.34
CA LEU A 590 13.48 -30.32 14.72
C LEU A 590 14.56 -29.74 13.80
N VAL A 591 15.66 -29.29 14.38
CA VAL A 591 16.91 -29.03 13.66
C VAL A 591 17.90 -30.12 14.06
N GLY A 592 18.13 -31.09 13.16
CA GLY A 592 18.81 -32.33 13.52
C GLY A 592 17.95 -33.18 14.46
N HIS A 593 18.39 -33.33 15.71
CA HIS A 593 17.67 -34.05 16.78
C HIS A 593 17.13 -33.13 17.89
N ARG A 594 17.39 -31.82 17.82
CA ARG A 594 16.97 -30.86 18.83
C ARG A 594 15.63 -30.26 18.42
N GLU A 595 14.66 -30.31 19.33
CA GLU A 595 13.44 -29.52 19.20
C GLU A 595 13.77 -28.05 19.43
N VAL A 596 13.40 -27.23 18.46
CA VAL A 596 13.59 -25.78 18.48
C VAL A 596 12.20 -25.15 18.52
N ALA A 597 12.12 -23.98 19.17
CA ALA A 597 10.91 -23.28 19.59
C ALA A 597 9.67 -23.46 18.70
N THR A 598 8.51 -23.53 19.37
CA THR A 598 7.21 -23.55 18.73
C THR A 598 6.89 -22.17 18.15
N ALA A 599 6.52 -22.09 16.86
CA ALA A 599 5.90 -20.89 16.32
C ALA A 599 4.38 -20.96 16.54
N THR A 600 3.73 -19.83 16.83
CA THR A 600 2.28 -19.74 16.99
C THR A 600 1.76 -18.61 16.12
N ALA A 601 0.60 -18.81 15.49
CA ALA A 601 -0.11 -17.81 14.70
C ALA A 601 -1.61 -17.92 14.97
N THR A 602 -2.31 -16.78 15.01
CA THR A 602 -3.76 -16.73 15.22
C THR A 602 -4.45 -16.07 14.03
N ALA A 603 -5.63 -16.53 13.68
CA ALA A 603 -6.49 -15.87 12.70
C ALA A 603 -7.93 -15.76 13.20
N SER A 604 -8.48 -14.56 13.05
CA SER A 604 -9.88 -14.28 13.30
C SER A 604 -10.75 -14.85 12.19
N VAL A 605 -11.86 -15.47 12.57
CA VAL A 605 -12.91 -15.97 11.65
C VAL A 605 -14.27 -15.55 12.16
N VAL A 606 -15.24 -15.35 11.29
CA VAL A 606 -16.62 -15.06 11.69
C VAL A 606 -17.47 -16.32 11.52
N ALA A 607 -18.02 -16.81 12.63
CA ALA A 607 -18.99 -17.90 12.61
C ALA A 607 -20.36 -17.39 12.14
N SER A 608 -20.49 -17.19 10.83
CA SER A 608 -21.75 -16.84 10.19
C SER A 608 -21.73 -17.35 8.75
N THR A 609 -22.90 -17.42 8.13
CA THR A 609 -22.97 -17.45 6.67
C THR A 609 -22.33 -16.15 6.16
N PRO A 610 -21.46 -16.19 5.14
CA PRO A 610 -20.95 -14.98 4.53
C PRO A 610 -22.14 -14.11 4.08
N PRO A 611 -22.05 -12.78 4.19
CA PRO A 611 -23.00 -11.91 3.50
C PRO A 611 -22.97 -12.27 2.00
N LEU A 612 -24.12 -12.15 1.33
CA LEU A 612 -24.11 -12.17 -0.14
C LEU A 612 -23.09 -11.13 -0.59
N GLU A 613 -22.12 -11.52 -1.42
CA GLU A 613 -21.10 -10.59 -1.92
C GLU A 613 -21.77 -9.34 -2.50
N ASP A 614 -21.11 -8.19 -2.37
CA ASP A 614 -21.59 -6.99 -3.05
C ASP A 614 -21.73 -7.33 -4.54
N PRO A 615 -22.92 -7.09 -5.14
CA PRO A 615 -23.14 -7.50 -6.52
C PRO A 615 -22.04 -6.91 -7.39
N VAL A 616 -21.46 -7.73 -8.26
CA VAL A 616 -20.47 -7.26 -9.24
C VAL A 616 -21.17 -7.09 -10.58
N ARG A 617 -20.97 -5.92 -11.21
CA ARG A 617 -21.54 -5.64 -12.54
C ARG A 617 -21.03 -6.67 -13.55
N VAL A 618 -21.95 -7.32 -14.25
CA VAL A 618 -21.63 -8.25 -15.32
C VAL A 618 -21.23 -7.45 -16.56
N PRO A 619 -20.04 -7.66 -17.15
CA PRO A 619 -19.66 -6.98 -18.39
C PRO A 619 -20.65 -7.31 -19.52
N THR A 620 -21.22 -6.27 -20.13
CA THR A 620 -22.21 -6.38 -21.21
C THR A 620 -21.58 -6.29 -22.61
N THR A 621 -20.25 -6.32 -22.71
CA THR A 621 -19.53 -6.31 -23.99
C THR A 621 -19.96 -7.50 -24.86
N GLY A 622 -20.42 -7.22 -26.08
CA GLY A 622 -20.87 -8.24 -27.04
C GLY A 622 -22.27 -8.80 -26.77
N TRP A 623 -23.02 -8.26 -25.80
CA TRP A 623 -24.43 -8.59 -25.63
C TRP A 623 -25.27 -7.97 -26.74
N THR A 624 -26.34 -8.65 -27.14
CA THR A 624 -27.36 -8.11 -28.04
C THR A 624 -28.61 -7.76 -27.26
N PHE A 625 -29.42 -6.85 -27.79
CA PHE A 625 -30.65 -6.43 -27.15
C PHE A 625 -31.79 -6.32 -28.14
N THR A 626 -32.99 -6.74 -27.73
CA THR A 626 -34.21 -6.68 -28.56
C THR A 626 -35.42 -6.31 -27.71
N ALA A 627 -36.49 -5.81 -28.33
CA ALA A 627 -37.74 -5.45 -27.67
C ALA A 627 -38.94 -5.94 -28.47
N SER A 628 -40.06 -6.20 -27.81
CA SER A 628 -41.29 -6.74 -28.41
C SER A 628 -41.94 -5.78 -29.42
N SER A 629 -41.82 -4.47 -29.19
CA SER A 629 -42.50 -3.44 -29.97
C SER A 629 -41.75 -2.10 -29.86
N SER A 630 -40.70 -1.93 -30.66
CA SER A 630 -39.98 -0.65 -30.79
C SER A 630 -40.26 -0.01 -32.14
N THR A 631 -40.89 1.17 -32.15
CA THR A 631 -41.07 2.01 -33.36
C THR A 631 -40.49 3.42 -33.23
N ASP A 632 -39.84 3.75 -32.11
CA ASP A 632 -39.26 5.08 -31.91
C ASP A 632 -37.79 4.98 -31.46
N LEU A 633 -36.90 5.14 -32.42
CA LEU A 633 -35.45 5.19 -32.26
C LEU A 633 -34.96 6.66 -32.19
N SER A 634 -35.76 7.55 -31.60
CA SER A 634 -35.49 9.00 -31.56
C SER A 634 -34.69 9.45 -30.33
N GLY A 635 -33.47 8.91 -30.16
CA GLY A 635 -32.44 9.53 -29.33
C GLY A 635 -31.46 10.33 -30.20
N ASN A 636 -31.53 11.67 -30.16
CA ASN A 636 -30.56 12.64 -30.72
C ASN A 636 -29.79 12.24 -32.02
N GLY A 637 -30.46 11.64 -33.00
CA GLY A 637 -29.87 11.34 -34.31
C GLY A 637 -28.91 10.14 -34.36
N ARG A 638 -28.88 9.25 -33.36
CA ARG A 638 -28.03 8.03 -33.34
C ARG A 638 -28.74 6.72 -33.72
N GLY A 639 -29.96 6.80 -34.25
CA GLY A 639 -30.58 5.68 -34.98
C GLY A 639 -30.89 4.41 -34.19
N GLY A 640 -31.01 4.50 -32.85
CA GLY A 640 -31.54 3.48 -31.92
C GLY A 640 -31.24 2.02 -32.24
N ARG A 641 -30.01 1.75 -32.64
CA ARG A 641 -29.58 0.40 -32.95
C ARG A 641 -29.28 -0.38 -31.65
N PRO A 642 -29.52 -1.70 -31.60
CA PRO A 642 -29.22 -2.54 -30.45
C PRO A 642 -27.80 -2.39 -29.89
N GLU A 643 -26.81 -1.98 -30.70
CA GLU A 643 -25.43 -1.72 -30.25
C GLU A 643 -25.28 -0.56 -29.24
N HIS A 644 -26.25 0.34 -29.10
CA HIS A 644 -26.22 1.45 -28.14
C HIS A 644 -26.85 1.11 -26.78
N ALA A 645 -27.27 -0.14 -26.62
CA ALA A 645 -27.90 -0.70 -25.43
C ALA A 645 -27.11 -0.56 -24.11
N PHE A 646 -25.79 -0.42 -24.20
CA PHE A 646 -24.90 -0.54 -23.06
C PHE A 646 -23.85 0.57 -23.05
N ASP A 647 -24.17 1.71 -23.68
CA ASP A 647 -23.22 2.80 -23.94
C ASP A 647 -22.99 3.76 -22.76
N GLY A 648 -23.67 3.52 -21.62
CA GLY A 648 -23.56 4.34 -20.42
C GLY A 648 -24.15 5.75 -20.57
N ASN A 649 -24.87 6.03 -21.66
CA ASN A 649 -25.46 7.32 -21.91
C ASN A 649 -26.94 7.32 -21.50
N THR A 650 -27.27 7.99 -20.40
CA THR A 650 -28.66 8.11 -19.94
C THR A 650 -29.59 8.78 -20.96
N ASP A 651 -29.08 9.54 -21.94
CA ASP A 651 -29.90 10.14 -22.99
C ASP A 651 -30.36 9.14 -24.06
N THR A 652 -29.77 7.94 -24.08
CA THR A 652 -30.30 6.80 -24.82
C THR A 652 -31.53 6.27 -24.08
N PHE A 653 -32.64 6.07 -24.78
CA PHE A 653 -33.86 5.51 -24.17
C PHE A 653 -34.53 4.49 -25.09
N TRP A 654 -35.30 3.58 -24.48
CA TRP A 654 -35.77 2.35 -25.09
C TRP A 654 -37.23 2.14 -24.74
N HIS A 655 -38.05 1.95 -25.75
CA HIS A 655 -39.49 1.96 -25.61
C HIS A 655 -40.05 0.57 -25.88
N SER A 656 -40.91 0.08 -24.98
CA SER A 656 -42.02 -0.77 -25.40
C SER A 656 -43.20 0.18 -25.62
N GLN A 657 -43.67 0.42 -26.85
CA GLN A 657 -44.88 1.23 -27.08
C GLN A 657 -46.01 0.38 -27.62
N TRP A 658 -47.24 0.83 -27.34
CA TRP A 658 -48.45 0.48 -28.05
C TRP A 658 -48.76 1.53 -29.15
N THR A 659 -48.83 1.09 -30.40
CA THR A 659 -49.55 1.79 -31.48
C THR A 659 -50.47 0.77 -32.18
N PRO A 660 -51.54 1.19 -32.89
CA PRO A 660 -52.54 0.28 -33.47
C PRO A 660 -52.01 -0.72 -34.53
N SER A 661 -50.72 -0.66 -34.90
CA SER A 661 -50.10 -1.47 -35.95
C SER A 661 -49.04 -2.47 -35.45
N HIS A 662 -48.92 -2.74 -34.14
CA HIS A 662 -47.82 -3.54 -33.56
C HIS A 662 -48.24 -4.68 -32.59
N ALA A 663 -47.24 -5.49 -32.19
CA ALA A 663 -47.34 -6.80 -31.53
C ALA A 663 -48.25 -6.84 -30.28
N ALA A 664 -49.01 -7.93 -30.17
CA ALA A 664 -49.87 -8.22 -29.02
C ALA A 664 -49.06 -8.35 -27.72
N PRO A 665 -49.63 -7.98 -26.56
CA PRO A 665 -48.99 -8.18 -25.26
C PRO A 665 -48.63 -9.66 -25.02
N PRO A 666 -47.63 -9.94 -24.16
CA PRO A 666 -46.96 -9.02 -23.24
C PRO A 666 -45.88 -8.15 -23.90
N HIS A 667 -45.69 -6.95 -23.35
CA HIS A 667 -44.60 -6.07 -23.76
C HIS A 667 -43.31 -6.41 -23.00
N TRP A 668 -42.19 -6.50 -23.71
CA TRP A 668 -40.91 -6.85 -23.12
C TRP A 668 -39.73 -6.18 -23.79
N ILE A 669 -38.65 -6.06 -23.01
CA ILE A 669 -37.29 -5.81 -23.48
C ILE A 669 -36.40 -6.97 -23.02
N GLN A 670 -35.47 -7.41 -23.86
CA GLN A 670 -34.60 -8.54 -23.54
C GLN A 670 -33.17 -8.28 -23.99
N ALA A 671 -32.24 -8.74 -23.17
CA ALA A 671 -30.82 -8.76 -23.43
C ALA A 671 -30.35 -10.22 -23.58
N GLN A 672 -29.47 -10.48 -24.54
CA GLN A 672 -28.87 -11.78 -24.80
C GLN A 672 -27.35 -11.66 -24.68
N ALA A 673 -26.77 -12.48 -23.81
CA ALA A 673 -25.34 -12.59 -23.63
C ALA A 673 -24.73 -13.53 -24.69
N PRO A 674 -23.45 -13.31 -25.09
CA PRO A 674 -22.77 -14.19 -26.05
C PRO A 674 -22.49 -15.59 -25.47
N THR A 675 -22.47 -15.72 -24.14
CA THR A 675 -22.34 -16.98 -23.39
C THR A 675 -23.21 -16.92 -22.14
N ALA A 676 -23.44 -18.07 -21.49
CA ALA A 676 -24.24 -18.11 -20.27
C ALA A 676 -23.57 -17.31 -19.14
N VAL A 677 -24.35 -16.46 -18.48
CA VAL A 677 -23.91 -15.61 -17.38
C VAL A 677 -24.75 -15.87 -16.13
N THR A 678 -24.16 -15.72 -14.96
CA THR A 678 -24.91 -15.67 -13.70
C THR A 678 -25.41 -14.25 -13.49
N VAL A 679 -26.70 -14.10 -13.19
CA VAL A 679 -27.33 -12.82 -12.86
C VAL A 679 -28.13 -13.01 -11.57
N ALA A 680 -27.94 -12.09 -10.62
CA ALA A 680 -28.62 -12.04 -9.34
C ALA A 680 -29.37 -10.71 -9.15
N GLN A 681 -29.07 -9.70 -9.98
CA GLN A 681 -29.68 -8.39 -9.89
C GLN A 681 -29.78 -7.72 -11.26
N VAL A 682 -30.89 -7.01 -11.49
CA VAL A 682 -31.11 -6.13 -12.65
C VAL A 682 -31.35 -4.72 -12.13
N ARG A 683 -30.56 -3.76 -12.61
CA ARG A 683 -30.77 -2.34 -12.33
C ARG A 683 -31.23 -1.65 -13.60
N PHE A 684 -32.18 -0.72 -13.50
CA PHE A 684 -32.64 0.04 -14.66
C PHE A 684 -33.16 1.43 -14.30
N LEU A 685 -33.09 2.36 -15.26
CA LEU A 685 -33.67 3.71 -15.16
C LEU A 685 -34.97 3.75 -15.96
N LEU A 686 -36.11 4.05 -15.35
CA LEU A 686 -37.39 4.21 -16.06
C LEU A 686 -37.57 5.63 -16.59
N ARG A 687 -38.20 5.81 -17.76
CA ARG A 687 -38.67 7.14 -18.23
C ARG A 687 -39.99 7.50 -17.54
N SER A 688 -40.16 8.78 -17.21
CA SER A 688 -41.23 9.30 -16.35
C SER A 688 -42.50 9.77 -17.11
N ASP A 689 -42.82 9.21 -18.28
CA ASP A 689 -43.81 9.84 -19.18
C ASP A 689 -45.29 9.52 -18.92
N THR A 690 -45.67 8.72 -17.91
CA THR A 690 -47.08 8.62 -17.45
C THR A 690 -47.23 8.24 -15.97
N GLU A 691 -48.16 8.88 -15.25
CA GLU A 691 -48.35 8.88 -13.78
C GLU A 691 -48.92 7.57 -13.15
N ARG A 692 -48.65 6.37 -13.68
CA ARG A 692 -49.20 5.12 -13.12
C ARG A 692 -48.11 4.14 -12.69
N PRO A 693 -48.18 3.56 -11.47
CA PRO A 693 -47.30 2.46 -11.08
C PRO A 693 -47.32 1.31 -12.10
N ARG A 694 -46.18 0.62 -12.23
CA ARG A 694 -45.98 -0.48 -13.18
C ARG A 694 -45.42 -1.70 -12.45
N THR A 695 -45.97 -2.87 -12.73
CA THR A 695 -45.38 -4.14 -12.31
C THR A 695 -44.50 -4.66 -13.45
N LEU A 696 -43.27 -5.07 -13.13
CA LEU A 696 -42.34 -5.69 -14.07
C LEU A 696 -41.91 -7.06 -13.54
N ASP A 697 -41.98 -8.05 -14.42
CA ASP A 697 -41.36 -9.36 -14.26
C ASP A 697 -39.93 -9.32 -14.79
N VAL A 698 -38.99 -9.83 -14.01
CA VAL A 698 -37.68 -10.26 -14.52
C VAL A 698 -37.79 -11.72 -14.88
N LYS A 699 -37.50 -12.05 -16.14
CA LYS A 699 -37.46 -13.41 -16.64
C LYS A 699 -36.08 -13.76 -17.15
N VAL A 700 -35.69 -15.02 -16.96
CA VAL A 700 -34.44 -15.57 -17.48
C VAL A 700 -34.70 -16.79 -18.36
N SER A 701 -33.84 -17.01 -19.35
CA SER A 701 -33.91 -18.16 -20.24
C SER A 701 -32.52 -18.62 -20.71
N GLY A 702 -32.35 -19.93 -20.85
CA GLY A 702 -31.13 -20.53 -21.42
C GLY A 702 -31.15 -20.63 -22.95
N ASP A 703 -32.32 -20.58 -23.57
CA ASP A 703 -32.54 -20.84 -25.01
C ASP A 703 -33.33 -19.74 -25.73
N GLY A 704 -33.79 -18.71 -25.01
CA GLY A 704 -34.59 -17.60 -25.52
C GLY A 704 -36.06 -17.94 -25.79
N THR A 705 -36.49 -19.19 -25.54
CA THR A 705 -37.85 -19.68 -25.79
C THR A 705 -38.57 -20.10 -24.51
N ASN A 706 -37.89 -20.75 -23.58
CA ASN A 706 -38.42 -21.17 -22.29
C ASN A 706 -38.02 -20.16 -21.20
N TRP A 707 -38.99 -19.43 -20.68
CA TRP A 707 -38.77 -18.31 -19.74
C TRP A 707 -39.24 -18.66 -18.33
N THR A 708 -38.39 -18.34 -17.34
CA THR A 708 -38.72 -18.45 -15.91
C THR A 708 -38.77 -17.05 -15.30
N THR A 709 -39.88 -16.68 -14.66
CA THR A 709 -39.95 -15.46 -13.84
C THR A 709 -39.14 -15.67 -12.56
N VAL A 710 -38.10 -14.87 -12.37
CA VAL A 710 -37.21 -14.90 -11.18
C VAL A 710 -37.54 -13.81 -10.18
N ALA A 711 -38.24 -12.76 -10.60
CA ALA A 711 -38.74 -11.70 -9.74
C ALA A 711 -39.92 -10.97 -10.37
N THR A 712 -40.79 -10.41 -9.54
CA THR A 712 -41.88 -9.52 -9.94
C THR A 712 -41.89 -8.36 -8.95
N GLN A 713 -41.85 -7.12 -9.43
CA GLN A 713 -41.80 -5.93 -8.57
C GLN A 713 -42.68 -4.81 -9.11
N GLU A 714 -43.41 -4.15 -8.22
CA GLU A 714 -44.17 -2.93 -8.52
C GLU A 714 -43.28 -1.69 -8.31
N TYR A 715 -43.37 -0.74 -9.24
CA TYR A 715 -42.62 0.50 -9.28
C TYR A 715 -43.55 1.70 -9.28
N ALA A 716 -43.45 2.54 -8.26
CA ALA A 716 -44.07 3.86 -8.25
C ALA A 716 -43.21 4.85 -9.05
N ILE A 717 -43.82 5.57 -10.00
CA ILE A 717 -43.13 6.58 -10.81
C ILE A 717 -43.27 7.94 -10.10
N GLY A 718 -42.18 8.47 -9.53
CA GLY A 718 -42.10 9.82 -8.97
C GLY A 718 -41.64 10.84 -10.01
N GLY A 719 -42.25 12.04 -10.03
CA GLY A 719 -42.18 13.02 -11.12
C GLY A 719 -40.81 13.60 -11.48
N SER A 720 -40.72 14.08 -12.73
CA SER A 720 -39.55 14.58 -13.47
C SER A 720 -38.45 13.54 -13.70
N ALA A 721 -37.72 13.64 -14.82
CA ALA A 721 -36.72 12.67 -15.28
C ALA A 721 -35.70 12.30 -14.18
N GLY A 722 -35.98 11.22 -13.44
CA GLY A 722 -35.19 10.82 -12.29
C GLY A 722 -33.84 10.23 -12.69
N SER A 723 -32.82 10.53 -11.89
CA SER A 723 -31.46 9.94 -11.94
C SER A 723 -31.33 8.70 -11.03
N THR A 724 -32.44 8.17 -10.51
CA THR A 724 -32.43 7.12 -9.50
C THR A 724 -32.65 5.76 -10.14
N TRP A 725 -31.65 4.87 -9.98
CA TRP A 725 -31.72 3.48 -10.43
C TRP A 725 -32.76 2.69 -9.64
N SER A 726 -33.66 2.01 -10.37
CA SER A 726 -34.49 0.93 -9.82
C SER A 726 -33.69 -0.36 -9.80
N THR A 727 -33.80 -1.14 -8.73
CA THR A 727 -33.02 -2.37 -8.54
C THR A 727 -33.94 -3.53 -8.20
N ILE A 728 -33.85 -4.63 -8.96
CA ILE A 728 -34.47 -5.92 -8.64
C ILE A 728 -33.38 -6.89 -8.28
N THR A 729 -33.45 -7.44 -7.07
CA THR A 729 -32.57 -8.54 -6.62
C THR A 729 -33.37 -9.84 -6.59
N PHE A 730 -32.76 -10.94 -7.04
CA PHE A 730 -33.34 -12.28 -7.05
C PHE A 730 -32.26 -13.33 -6.80
N ALA A 731 -32.68 -14.59 -6.59
CA ALA A 731 -31.75 -15.69 -6.42
C ALA A 731 -30.84 -15.82 -7.66
N PRO A 732 -29.49 -15.90 -7.50
CA PRO A 732 -28.58 -16.01 -8.63
C PRO A 732 -28.94 -17.16 -9.56
N GLY A 733 -29.08 -16.85 -10.85
CA GLY A 733 -29.43 -17.82 -11.89
C GLY A 733 -28.52 -17.71 -13.11
N THR A 734 -28.14 -18.86 -13.69
CA THR A 734 -27.37 -18.89 -14.94
C THR A 734 -28.31 -18.87 -16.14
N ALA A 735 -28.12 -17.89 -17.02
CA ALA A 735 -28.95 -17.71 -18.22
C ALA A 735 -28.16 -17.09 -19.37
N THR A 736 -28.65 -17.27 -20.59
CA THR A 736 -28.14 -16.58 -21.79
C THR A 736 -29.01 -15.40 -22.17
N HIS A 737 -30.27 -15.37 -21.70
CA HIS A 737 -31.21 -14.30 -21.96
C HIS A 737 -31.83 -13.79 -20.65
N VAL A 738 -31.95 -12.47 -20.53
CA VAL A 738 -32.63 -11.79 -19.43
C VAL A 738 -33.65 -10.82 -20.01
N ARG A 739 -34.86 -10.83 -19.49
CA ARG A 739 -36.00 -10.06 -20.00
C ARG A 739 -36.70 -9.31 -18.88
N LEU A 740 -37.01 -8.04 -19.12
CA LEU A 740 -38.02 -7.29 -18.37
C LEU A 740 -39.33 -7.35 -19.15
N GLU A 741 -40.41 -7.79 -18.51
CA GLU A 741 -41.70 -8.03 -19.15
C GLU A 741 -42.84 -7.49 -18.27
N THR A 742 -43.91 -6.97 -18.87
CA THR A 742 -45.13 -6.63 -18.12
C THR A 742 -46.00 -7.87 -17.88
N PRO A 743 -46.47 -8.13 -16.65
CA PRO A 743 -47.37 -9.25 -16.38
C PRO A 743 -48.77 -8.93 -16.91
N GLY A 744 -49.12 -9.43 -18.10
CA GLY A 744 -50.47 -9.26 -18.65
C GLY A 744 -50.62 -9.62 -20.13
N THR A 745 -51.85 -9.95 -20.52
CA THR A 745 -52.25 -10.32 -21.90
C THR A 745 -53.32 -9.38 -22.48
N TYR A 746 -53.64 -8.28 -21.81
CA TYR A 746 -54.80 -7.42 -22.13
C TYR A 746 -54.36 -6.04 -22.70
N GLU A 747 -54.96 -5.61 -23.81
CA GLU A 747 -54.71 -4.30 -24.45
C GLU A 747 -55.34 -3.13 -23.68
N ALA A 748 -54.91 -2.90 -22.44
CA ALA A 748 -55.12 -1.61 -21.79
C ALA A 748 -53.97 -0.68 -22.19
N SER A 749 -54.28 0.57 -22.58
CA SER A 749 -53.36 1.62 -23.04
C SER A 749 -52.27 2.08 -22.04
N GLY A 750 -51.95 1.26 -21.04
CA GLY A 750 -50.98 1.51 -19.99
C GLY A 750 -50.14 0.29 -19.56
N GLN A 751 -50.00 -0.77 -20.36
CA GLN A 751 -49.09 -1.89 -20.04
C GLN A 751 -47.72 -1.80 -20.74
N HIS A 752 -47.29 -0.59 -21.08
CA HIS A 752 -46.03 -0.35 -21.75
C HIS A 752 -45.07 0.42 -20.81
N PHE A 753 -43.77 0.25 -21.02
CA PHE A 753 -42.72 0.84 -20.21
C PHE A 753 -41.49 1.24 -21.05
N VAL A 754 -40.75 2.20 -20.53
CA VAL A 754 -39.55 2.75 -21.18
C VAL A 754 -38.39 2.67 -20.18
N VAL A 755 -37.27 2.13 -20.64
CA VAL A 755 -36.02 2.09 -19.89
C VAL A 755 -35.02 3.03 -20.56
N ARG A 756 -34.25 3.83 -19.80
CA ARG A 756 -33.13 4.65 -20.30
C ARG A 756 -31.84 3.85 -20.33
N GLU A 757 -31.57 3.16 -19.23
CA GLU A 757 -30.36 2.36 -19.06
C GLU A 757 -30.66 1.12 -18.24
N ILE A 758 -29.92 0.03 -18.48
CA ILE A 758 -30.08 -1.25 -17.79
C ILE A 758 -28.72 -1.89 -17.52
N GLU A 759 -28.58 -2.50 -16.34
CA GLU A 759 -27.39 -3.21 -15.91
C GLU A 759 -27.74 -4.55 -15.30
N PHE A 760 -26.82 -5.51 -15.45
CA PHE A 760 -26.90 -6.84 -14.88
C PHE A 760 -25.78 -7.02 -13.87
N TRP A 761 -26.10 -7.63 -12.74
CA TRP A 761 -25.20 -7.79 -11.61
C TRP A 761 -25.29 -9.23 -11.10
N ARG A 762 -24.18 -9.79 -10.63
CA ARG A 762 -24.07 -11.18 -10.16
C ARG A 762 -23.64 -11.26 -8.71
#